data_AF-A0A3F2UBK2-F1
#
_entry.id   AF-A0A3F2UBK2-F1
#
_cell.length_a   1.000
_cell.length_b   1.000
_cell.length_c   1.000
_cell.angle_alpha   90.00
_cell.angle_beta   90.00
_cell.angle_gamma   90.00
#
_symmetry.space_group_name_H-M   'P 1'
#
loop_
_entity.id
_entity.type
_entity.pdbx_description
1 polymer ?
#
loop_
_entity_poly.entity_id
_entity_poly.type
_entity_poly.pdbx_seq_one_letter_code
_entity_poly.pdbx_strand_id
1 'polypeptide(L)'
;MHARNYDQEHGFIRPSEVDFTRLNERGIDLSGRGFVRSNEHEFPAFAGLAPAINQAPTLALGSQAQVELGTRAETPASLTAFESLMGTPAGGILGFADDSTPEYSLARVQADAPEFAAMERPVNWAIPLAWDEVSMADVAAGKHDATFIAMAETIAEHQTEDSNPLLYVRPGWEANNEYPWKISSGPDNAFDPKLADDYVDAFQHVATLFRSVDDRFRIEWNQNYSKADANGVFHDLNEIYPGDDYVDVVGVDAYNVARFSGQDDPVTAWDYKADAPFGLNWFSDFAAAHGKPLALTEWGIDSDNFGSYADELAEFVRTNNVIYTNYWNADARTNGDDTLTDGSKPATAAAIADAFGPEGNSTLIPGKQSGLIVEAGTDAEGAALAGTASARIWAVASDPDVIDRVTFDTTGWNAIDATHFEKNGVYGSAVLDTGAGVITYTLDNARDATDALTDTDSVTDDFSVTVRDRSGATATQTAQFAIEGANDAIYSGEAGNDVSDLDNAGEQVAERAAEATDTVRTGFTHLLDDNIEKLELSHAGDAWGIGKDILSGGADSFVFDTPPDPRRDADVIADFDPTLDRFELDQDVFRNSPVGELAASAFVTDRSASADDHVIYDGMTGALFYDSDGGADHLQFANLTPLLVPSSDDFFFV
;
A
#
# COMPACT_ATOMS: atom_id res chain seq x y z
N MET A 1 -48.96 -5.44 -16.21
CA MET A 1 -49.47 -5.42 -17.61
C MET A 1 -48.47 -4.64 -18.45
N HIS A 2 -47.65 -5.32 -19.27
CA HIS A 2 -46.56 -4.74 -20.03
C HIS A 2 -47.04 -3.92 -21.24
N ALA A 3 -46.43 -2.77 -21.49
CA ALA A 3 -46.34 -2.19 -22.83
C ALA A 3 -44.89 -2.38 -23.33
N ARG A 4 -44.71 -3.36 -24.22
CA ARG A 4 -43.51 -3.56 -25.01
C ARG A 4 -43.60 -2.66 -26.24
N ASN A 5 -42.55 -1.91 -26.55
CA ASN A 5 -42.36 -1.36 -27.89
C ASN A 5 -41.33 -2.22 -28.62
N TYR A 6 -41.86 -3.04 -29.53
CA TYR A 6 -41.15 -3.79 -30.56
C TYR A 6 -41.36 -3.02 -31.86
N ASP A 7 -40.30 -2.56 -32.51
CA ASP A 7 -40.34 -2.03 -33.88
C ASP A 7 -39.69 -3.06 -34.81
N GLN A 8 -40.42 -3.44 -35.86
CA GLN A 8 -40.15 -4.59 -36.73
C GLN A 8 -39.19 -4.32 -37.89
N GLU A 9 -38.62 -3.12 -38.06
CA GLU A 9 -37.83 -2.85 -39.28
C GLU A 9 -36.33 -2.53 -39.10
N HIS A 10 -35.76 -2.36 -37.90
CA HIS A 10 -34.37 -1.85 -37.81
C HIS A 10 -33.39 -2.49 -36.78
N GLY A 11 -33.71 -3.62 -36.14
CA GLY A 11 -32.73 -4.35 -35.31
C GLY A 11 -32.27 -3.63 -34.03
N PHE A 12 -31.51 -4.34 -33.19
CA PHE A 12 -31.04 -3.86 -31.88
C PHE A 12 -29.98 -2.75 -31.99
N ILE A 13 -30.21 -1.61 -31.32
CA ILE A 13 -29.16 -0.60 -31.07
C ILE A 13 -28.59 -0.88 -29.67
N ARG A 14 -27.26 -1.03 -29.58
CA ARG A 14 -26.53 -1.30 -28.32
C ARG A 14 -26.39 -0.02 -27.48
N PRO A 15 -26.23 -0.10 -26.14
CA PRO A 15 -26.10 1.06 -25.25
C PRO A 15 -24.79 1.87 -25.34
N SER A 16 -23.93 1.67 -26.35
CA SER A 16 -22.60 2.29 -26.44
C SER A 16 -22.47 3.43 -27.46
N GLU A 17 -23.55 3.94 -28.04
CA GLU A 17 -23.48 5.02 -29.06
C GLU A 17 -24.43 6.20 -28.76
N VAL A 18 -24.34 6.79 -27.56
CA VAL A 18 -24.97 8.09 -27.28
C VAL A 18 -23.90 9.17 -27.14
N ASP A 19 -23.66 9.89 -28.23
CA ASP A 19 -22.87 11.13 -28.23
C ASP A 19 -23.70 12.28 -27.64
N PHE A 20 -23.36 12.69 -26.41
CA PHE A 20 -24.05 13.74 -25.66
C PHE A 20 -23.85 15.17 -26.20
N THR A 21 -23.09 15.35 -27.28
CA THR A 21 -22.77 16.67 -27.82
C THR A 21 -23.85 17.24 -28.75
N ARG A 22 -24.90 16.47 -29.09
CA ARG A 22 -25.90 16.85 -30.11
C ARG A 22 -27.31 17.20 -29.60
N LEU A 23 -27.50 17.42 -28.31
CA LEU A 23 -28.84 17.72 -27.75
C LEU A 23 -29.15 19.22 -27.58
N ASN A 24 -28.18 20.14 -27.72
CA ASN A 24 -28.45 21.58 -27.62
C ASN A 24 -29.02 22.23 -28.89
N GLU A 25 -29.02 21.56 -30.04
CA GLU A 25 -29.59 22.11 -31.29
C GLU A 25 -31.10 21.84 -31.45
N ARG A 26 -31.73 21.16 -30.48
CA ARG A 26 -33.15 20.76 -30.56
C ARG A 26 -34.09 21.44 -29.54
N GLY A 27 -33.62 22.45 -28.81
CA GLY A 27 -34.49 23.35 -28.05
C GLY A 27 -35.24 22.70 -26.88
N ILE A 28 -34.65 21.73 -26.19
CA ILE A 28 -35.20 21.17 -24.95
C ILE A 28 -34.54 21.90 -23.78
N ASP A 29 -35.33 22.72 -23.09
CA ASP A 29 -34.94 23.40 -21.86
C ASP A 29 -34.95 22.41 -20.67
N LEU A 30 -33.80 22.25 -20.01
CA LEU A 30 -33.62 21.39 -18.83
C LEU A 30 -33.53 22.20 -17.52
N SER A 31 -33.88 23.49 -17.52
CA SER A 31 -33.94 24.28 -16.30
C SER A 31 -35.24 24.03 -15.52
N GLY A 32 -35.30 22.90 -14.80
CA GLY A 32 -36.43 22.65 -13.89
C GLY A 32 -36.57 21.29 -13.23
N ARG A 33 -35.62 20.35 -13.40
CA ARG A 33 -35.70 19.04 -12.73
C ARG A 33 -34.43 18.75 -11.96
N GLY A 34 -34.49 18.94 -10.65
CA GLY A 34 -33.51 18.40 -9.72
C GLY A 34 -33.53 16.88 -9.78
N PHE A 35 -32.35 16.27 -9.80
CA PHE A 35 -32.18 14.85 -9.56
C PHE A 35 -32.55 14.57 -8.10
N VAL A 36 -33.62 13.79 -7.90
CA VAL A 36 -33.99 13.19 -6.61
C VAL A 36 -33.98 11.67 -6.82
N ARG A 37 -33.21 10.97 -5.99
CA ARG A 37 -33.24 9.50 -5.86
C ARG A 37 -34.68 9.09 -5.53
N SER A 38 -35.33 8.30 -6.38
CA SER A 38 -36.69 7.81 -6.13
C SER A 38 -36.65 6.38 -5.58
N ASN A 39 -36.66 6.27 -4.26
CA ASN A 39 -37.45 5.21 -3.61
C ASN A 39 -38.90 5.70 -3.67
N GLU A 40 -39.74 5.08 -4.48
CA GLU A 40 -41.21 5.04 -4.33
C GLU A 40 -41.84 4.28 -5.50
N HIS A 41 -42.25 3.03 -5.27
CA HIS A 41 -43.41 2.46 -5.93
C HIS A 41 -44.22 1.65 -4.89
N GLU A 42 -45.48 2.05 -4.75
CA GLU A 42 -46.47 1.57 -3.79
C GLU A 42 -46.90 0.11 -4.05
N PHE A 43 -46.84 -0.73 -3.01
CA PHE A 43 -47.61 -1.98 -2.90
C PHE A 43 -48.92 -1.73 -2.14
N PRO A 44 -50.01 -2.50 -2.40
CA PRO A 44 -51.28 -2.29 -1.74
C PRO A 44 -51.24 -2.68 -0.25
N ALA A 45 -51.67 -1.73 0.57
CA ALA A 45 -51.91 -1.72 2.01
C ALA A 45 -52.07 -3.07 2.76
N PHE A 46 -51.09 -3.37 3.63
CA PHE A 46 -51.34 -3.97 4.94
C PHE A 46 -51.17 -2.88 6.01
N ALA A 47 -52.30 -2.35 6.49
CA ALA A 47 -52.33 -1.37 7.56
C ALA A 47 -52.43 -2.09 8.92
N GLY A 48 -51.42 -1.90 9.78
CA GLY A 48 -51.60 -2.09 11.22
C GLY A 48 -50.41 -2.72 11.93
N LEU A 49 -49.47 -1.87 12.35
CA LEU A 49 -48.61 -1.92 13.56
C LEU A 49 -47.14 -1.61 13.23
N ALA A 50 -46.84 -0.31 13.06
CA ALA A 50 -45.50 0.20 13.34
C ALA A 50 -45.50 0.75 14.78
N PRO A 51 -44.43 0.49 15.55
CA PRO A 51 -43.64 1.65 15.94
C PRO A 51 -42.14 1.47 15.74
N ALA A 52 -41.55 2.50 15.12
CA ALA A 52 -40.20 3.02 15.32
C ALA A 52 -39.03 2.03 15.27
N ILE A 53 -38.44 1.87 14.08
CA ILE A 53 -37.00 1.59 13.92
C ILE A 53 -36.34 2.88 13.47
N ASN A 54 -35.96 3.73 14.44
CA ASN A 54 -35.01 4.80 14.20
C ASN A 54 -33.62 4.26 14.59
N GLN A 55 -32.71 4.29 13.61
CA GLN A 55 -31.27 4.08 13.76
C GLN A 55 -30.88 2.69 14.29
N ALA A 56 -30.79 1.72 13.37
CA ALA A 56 -29.87 0.61 13.57
C ALA A 56 -28.45 1.21 13.68
N PRO A 57 -27.66 0.84 14.69
CA PRO A 57 -26.26 1.24 14.73
C PRO A 57 -25.59 0.67 13.48
N THR A 58 -24.91 1.52 12.72
CA THR A 58 -23.88 1.07 11.79
C THR A 58 -22.82 0.39 12.65
N LEU A 59 -22.95 -0.93 12.84
CA LEU A 59 -21.84 -1.75 13.30
C LEU A 59 -20.75 -1.55 12.25
N ALA A 60 -19.66 -0.91 12.65
CA ALA A 60 -18.41 -1.05 11.91
C ALA A 60 -18.17 -2.55 11.81
N LEU A 61 -18.29 -3.11 10.61
CA LEU A 61 -17.79 -4.44 10.30
C LEU A 61 -16.31 -4.42 10.70
N GLY A 62 -15.99 -4.95 11.87
CA GLY A 62 -14.63 -5.37 12.16
C GLY A 62 -14.24 -6.35 11.06
N SER A 63 -12.98 -6.33 10.63
CA SER A 63 -12.45 -7.23 9.60
C SER A 63 -12.98 -8.65 9.82
N GLN A 64 -13.92 -9.10 8.97
CA GLN A 64 -14.29 -10.51 8.96
C GLN A 64 -13.04 -11.28 8.56
N ALA A 65 -12.75 -12.38 9.25
CA ALA A 65 -11.71 -13.29 8.79
C ALA A 65 -12.08 -13.76 7.39
N GLN A 66 -11.07 -13.90 6.51
CA GLN A 66 -11.28 -14.39 5.15
C GLN A 66 -12.00 -15.74 5.21
N VAL A 67 -13.11 -15.85 4.48
CA VAL A 67 -13.85 -17.11 4.35
C VAL A 67 -13.05 -18.03 3.44
N GLU A 68 -12.47 -19.08 4.02
CA GLU A 68 -11.72 -20.09 3.27
C GLU A 68 -12.66 -20.92 2.37
N LEU A 69 -12.23 -21.19 1.13
CA LEU A 69 -13.02 -21.96 0.18
C LEU A 69 -13.05 -23.45 0.55
N GLY A 70 -14.23 -23.96 0.85
CA GLY A 70 -14.50 -25.39 1.02
C GLY A 70 -14.72 -26.10 -0.32
N THR A 71 -14.87 -27.43 -0.26
CA THR A 71 -15.07 -28.24 -1.47
C THR A 71 -15.91 -29.48 -1.22
N ARG A 72 -16.55 -29.98 -2.28
CA ARG A 72 -17.05 -31.36 -2.29
C ARG A 72 -15.89 -32.32 -2.52
N ALA A 73 -15.37 -32.89 -1.43
CA ALA A 73 -14.35 -33.95 -1.48
C ALA A 73 -14.92 -35.27 -0.95
N GLU A 74 -14.89 -36.32 -1.78
CA GLU A 74 -15.34 -37.66 -1.38
C GLU A 74 -14.23 -38.50 -0.75
N THR A 75 -12.96 -38.13 -0.96
CA THR A 75 -11.79 -38.90 -0.49
C THR A 75 -10.64 -37.98 -0.08
N PRO A 76 -9.66 -38.46 0.72
CA PRO A 76 -8.48 -37.66 1.05
C PRO A 76 -7.67 -37.26 -0.18
N ALA A 77 -7.69 -38.09 -1.24
CA ALA A 77 -7.01 -37.82 -2.49
C ALA A 77 -7.67 -36.67 -3.28
N SER A 78 -9.00 -36.63 -3.35
CA SER A 78 -9.72 -35.53 -4.00
C SER A 78 -9.54 -34.22 -3.23
N LEU A 79 -9.53 -34.26 -1.90
CA LEU A 79 -9.24 -33.08 -1.08
C LEU A 79 -7.82 -32.57 -1.33
N THR A 80 -6.82 -33.45 -1.27
CA THR A 80 -5.41 -33.07 -1.51
C THR A 80 -5.22 -32.46 -2.90
N ALA A 81 -5.91 -33.00 -3.92
CA ALA A 81 -5.85 -32.48 -5.28
C ALA A 81 -6.45 -31.06 -5.37
N PHE A 82 -7.59 -30.82 -4.70
CA PHE A 82 -8.22 -29.51 -4.65
C PHE A 82 -7.36 -28.49 -3.90
N GLU A 83 -6.86 -28.82 -2.71
CA GLU A 83 -5.99 -27.95 -1.92
C GLU A 83 -4.67 -27.62 -2.65
N SER A 84 -4.11 -28.60 -3.37
CA SER A 84 -2.93 -28.38 -4.20
C SER A 84 -3.19 -27.41 -5.35
N LEU A 85 -4.41 -27.40 -5.88
CA LEU A 85 -4.83 -26.49 -6.94
C LEU A 85 -5.09 -25.08 -6.41
N MET A 86 -5.73 -24.97 -5.24
CA MET A 86 -6.04 -23.69 -4.59
C MET A 86 -4.84 -23.06 -3.89
N GLY A 87 -3.79 -23.83 -3.59
CA GLY A 87 -2.60 -23.36 -2.87
C GLY A 87 -2.82 -23.15 -1.37
N THR A 88 -3.98 -23.54 -0.84
CA THR A 88 -4.38 -23.35 0.56
C THR A 88 -5.22 -24.54 1.06
N PRO A 89 -5.22 -24.83 2.37
CA PRO A 89 -6.19 -25.73 2.98
C PRO A 89 -7.63 -25.34 2.63
N ALA A 90 -8.48 -26.33 2.36
CA ALA A 90 -9.90 -26.08 2.13
C ALA A 90 -10.58 -25.69 3.45
N GLY A 91 -11.48 -24.71 3.45
CA GLY A 91 -12.19 -24.25 4.66
C GLY A 91 -13.17 -25.27 5.23
N GLY A 92 -13.57 -26.26 4.45
CA GLY A 92 -14.50 -27.31 4.86
C GLY A 92 -14.79 -28.32 3.76
N ILE A 93 -15.50 -29.39 4.13
CA ILE A 93 -15.96 -30.45 3.25
C ILE A 93 -17.49 -30.44 3.21
N LEU A 94 -18.05 -30.51 2.01
CA LEU A 94 -19.49 -30.72 1.83
C LEU A 94 -19.81 -32.22 1.74
N GLY A 95 -20.50 -32.74 2.76
CA GLY A 95 -20.91 -34.14 2.88
C GLY A 95 -22.41 -34.34 2.64
N PHE A 96 -22.78 -35.51 2.11
CA PHE A 96 -24.18 -35.84 1.79
C PHE A 96 -24.58 -37.16 2.42
N ALA A 97 -25.70 -37.16 3.14
CA ALA A 97 -26.45 -38.38 3.32
C ALA A 97 -27.14 -38.77 2.00
N ASP A 98 -27.26 -40.08 1.75
CA ASP A 98 -28.00 -40.60 0.61
C ASP A 98 -29.49 -40.26 0.72
N ASP A 99 -30.18 -39.96 -0.38
CA ASP A 99 -31.58 -39.50 -0.41
C ASP A 99 -32.58 -40.56 -0.87
N SER A 100 -32.16 -41.82 -1.04
CA SER A 100 -33.02 -42.90 -1.55
C SER A 100 -33.90 -43.55 -0.46
N THR A 101 -33.32 -43.97 0.67
CA THR A 101 -34.07 -44.53 1.82
C THR A 101 -33.41 -44.15 3.15
N PRO A 102 -34.17 -44.17 4.28
CA PRO A 102 -33.62 -43.89 5.60
C PRO A 102 -32.42 -44.78 5.97
N GLU A 103 -32.44 -46.06 5.58
CA GLU A 103 -31.36 -47.01 5.85
C GLU A 103 -30.09 -46.67 5.07
N TYR A 104 -30.22 -46.28 3.80
CA TYR A 104 -29.07 -45.87 3.00
C TYR A 104 -28.50 -44.53 3.45
N SER A 105 -29.33 -43.57 3.87
CA SER A 105 -28.87 -42.31 4.46
C SER A 105 -27.97 -42.57 5.67
N LEU A 106 -28.45 -43.37 6.62
CA LEU A 106 -27.69 -43.69 7.83
C LEU A 106 -26.42 -44.47 7.49
N ALA A 107 -26.52 -45.48 6.61
CA ALA A 107 -25.35 -46.25 6.19
C ALA A 107 -24.29 -45.36 5.52
N ARG A 108 -24.71 -44.35 4.75
CA ARG A 108 -23.80 -43.41 4.11
C ARG A 108 -23.11 -42.51 5.12
N VAL A 109 -23.86 -41.91 6.05
CA VAL A 109 -23.28 -41.08 7.13
C VAL A 109 -22.29 -41.90 7.97
N GLN A 110 -22.62 -43.15 8.30
CA GLN A 110 -21.75 -44.06 9.06
C GLN A 110 -20.46 -44.44 8.32
N ALA A 111 -20.49 -44.48 6.99
CA ALA A 111 -19.30 -44.74 6.19
C ALA A 111 -18.42 -43.50 6.05
N ASP A 112 -19.02 -42.35 5.72
CA ASP A 112 -18.30 -41.14 5.32
C ASP A 112 -17.81 -40.32 6.54
N ALA A 113 -18.53 -40.31 7.67
CA ALA A 113 -18.14 -39.53 8.85
C ALA A 113 -16.72 -39.83 9.38
N PRO A 114 -16.30 -41.09 9.58
CA PRO A 114 -14.91 -41.39 9.97
C PRO A 114 -13.89 -41.02 8.89
N GLU A 115 -14.24 -41.12 7.61
CA GLU A 115 -13.34 -40.74 6.52
C GLU A 115 -13.14 -39.22 6.48
N PHE A 116 -14.20 -38.43 6.61
CA PHE A 116 -14.12 -36.97 6.67
C PHE A 116 -13.41 -36.48 7.92
N ALA A 117 -13.62 -37.13 9.07
CA ALA A 117 -12.87 -36.82 10.29
C ALA A 117 -11.36 -36.96 10.10
N ALA A 118 -10.93 -37.99 9.36
CA ALA A 118 -9.52 -38.22 9.05
C ALA A 118 -8.92 -37.19 8.07
N MET A 119 -9.76 -36.39 7.39
CA MET A 119 -9.32 -35.29 6.54
C MET A 119 -9.04 -34.01 7.33
N GLU A 120 -9.39 -33.97 8.62
CA GLU A 120 -9.10 -32.85 9.54
C GLU A 120 -9.64 -31.51 9.02
N ARG A 121 -10.87 -31.53 8.48
CA ARG A 121 -11.62 -30.33 8.09
C ARG A 121 -13.02 -30.34 8.71
N PRO A 122 -13.61 -29.15 8.95
CA PRO A 122 -15.03 -29.04 9.24
C PRO A 122 -15.87 -29.68 8.13
N VAL A 123 -17.00 -30.28 8.49
CA VAL A 123 -17.90 -30.93 7.54
C VAL A 123 -19.29 -30.31 7.66
N ASN A 124 -19.82 -29.88 6.53
CA ASN A 124 -21.19 -29.40 6.38
C ASN A 124 -22.02 -30.54 5.78
N TRP A 125 -23.04 -31.02 6.50
CA TRP A 125 -23.80 -32.21 6.08
C TRP A 125 -25.17 -31.86 5.49
N ALA A 126 -25.42 -32.27 4.25
CA ALA A 126 -26.75 -32.27 3.65
C ALA A 126 -27.55 -33.49 4.14
N ILE A 127 -28.72 -33.26 4.73
CA ILE A 127 -29.56 -34.29 5.36
C ILE A 127 -30.95 -34.30 4.69
N PRO A 128 -31.41 -35.45 4.15
CA PRO A 128 -32.75 -35.57 3.58
C PRO A 128 -33.86 -35.19 4.56
N LEU A 129 -34.93 -34.57 4.07
CA LEU A 129 -36.14 -34.31 4.87
C LEU A 129 -37.29 -35.30 4.60
N ALA A 130 -37.10 -36.16 3.60
CA ALA A 130 -38.01 -37.17 3.10
C ALA A 130 -37.23 -38.13 2.19
N TRP A 131 -37.87 -39.21 1.77
CA TRP A 131 -37.32 -40.20 0.83
C TRP A 131 -38.41 -40.64 -0.15
N ASP A 132 -38.05 -41.38 -1.21
CA ASP A 132 -38.99 -41.81 -2.25
C ASP A 132 -40.29 -42.46 -1.72
N GLU A 133 -40.19 -43.22 -0.63
CA GLU A 133 -41.34 -43.90 0.02
C GLU A 133 -41.68 -43.35 1.42
N VAL A 134 -41.03 -42.27 1.85
CA VAL A 134 -41.24 -41.66 3.18
C VAL A 134 -41.57 -40.18 3.00
N SER A 135 -42.79 -39.80 3.38
CA SER A 135 -43.25 -38.42 3.23
C SER A 135 -42.69 -37.48 4.31
N MET A 136 -42.62 -36.18 4.01
CA MET A 136 -42.31 -35.14 5.01
C MET A 136 -43.29 -35.19 6.20
N ALA A 137 -44.57 -35.49 5.95
CA ALA A 137 -45.56 -35.68 7.01
C ALA A 137 -45.25 -36.89 7.93
N ASP A 138 -44.66 -37.96 7.39
CA ASP A 138 -44.21 -39.11 8.21
C ASP A 138 -43.00 -38.76 9.07
N VAL A 139 -42.09 -37.94 8.53
CA VAL A 139 -40.95 -37.38 9.27
C VAL A 139 -41.43 -36.47 10.40
N ALA A 140 -42.28 -35.49 10.10
CA ALA A 140 -42.87 -34.59 11.11
C ALA A 140 -43.67 -35.34 12.19
N ALA A 141 -44.30 -36.46 11.85
CA ALA A 141 -45.01 -37.33 12.79
C ALA A 141 -44.09 -38.22 13.65
N GLY A 142 -42.77 -38.11 13.46
CA GLY A 142 -41.75 -38.79 14.25
C GLY A 142 -41.53 -40.27 13.91
N LYS A 143 -41.95 -40.73 12.73
CA LYS A 143 -41.86 -42.16 12.36
C LYS A 143 -40.43 -42.63 12.10
N HIS A 144 -39.50 -41.69 11.87
CA HIS A 144 -38.12 -41.94 11.49
C HIS A 144 -37.09 -41.29 12.44
N ASP A 145 -37.52 -40.88 13.64
CA ASP A 145 -36.65 -40.20 14.63
C ASP A 145 -35.38 -40.97 14.94
N ALA A 146 -35.49 -42.29 15.10
CA ALA A 146 -34.34 -43.13 15.39
C ALA A 146 -33.25 -43.04 14.31
N THR A 147 -33.63 -42.88 13.05
CA THR A 147 -32.67 -42.72 11.95
C THR A 147 -31.98 -41.37 12.02
N PHE A 148 -32.73 -40.27 12.21
CA PHE A 148 -32.16 -38.93 12.32
C PHE A 148 -31.25 -38.78 13.54
N ILE A 149 -31.67 -39.31 14.69
CA ILE A 149 -30.86 -39.34 15.91
C ILE A 149 -29.57 -40.12 15.68
N ALA A 150 -29.64 -41.30 15.06
CA ALA A 150 -28.44 -42.09 14.78
C ALA A 150 -27.47 -41.39 13.80
N MET A 151 -27.98 -40.64 12.81
CA MET A 151 -27.13 -39.81 11.95
C MET A 151 -26.46 -38.68 12.75
N ALA A 152 -27.22 -37.95 13.57
CA ALA A 152 -26.70 -36.88 14.41
C ALA A 152 -25.65 -37.39 15.41
N GLU A 153 -25.90 -38.52 16.08
CA GLU A 153 -24.94 -39.19 16.97
C GLU A 153 -23.66 -39.55 16.23
N THR A 154 -23.78 -40.14 15.03
CA THR A 154 -22.64 -40.53 14.20
C THR A 154 -21.79 -39.31 13.81
N ILE A 155 -22.42 -38.21 13.40
CA ILE A 155 -21.72 -36.98 13.02
C ILE A 155 -20.99 -36.37 14.24
N ALA A 156 -21.68 -36.24 15.38
CA ALA A 156 -21.12 -35.66 16.59
C ALA A 156 -19.96 -36.49 17.18
N GLU A 157 -20.03 -37.82 17.07
CA GLU A 157 -18.96 -38.73 17.52
C GLU A 157 -17.64 -38.55 16.74
N HIS A 158 -17.73 -38.23 15.44
CA HIS A 158 -16.56 -38.17 14.55
C HIS A 158 -16.01 -36.75 14.34
N GLN A 159 -16.74 -35.72 14.76
CA GLN A 159 -16.31 -34.32 14.70
C GLN A 159 -16.38 -33.74 16.12
N THR A 160 -15.26 -33.78 16.85
CA THR A 160 -15.19 -33.35 18.26
C THR A 160 -15.15 -31.83 18.38
N GLU A 161 -15.36 -31.28 19.57
CA GLU A 161 -15.30 -29.83 19.80
C GLU A 161 -13.92 -29.22 19.43
N ASP A 162 -12.84 -30.01 19.58
CA ASP A 162 -11.49 -29.61 19.20
C ASP A 162 -11.28 -29.60 17.67
N SER A 163 -11.91 -30.51 16.93
CA SER A 163 -11.75 -30.60 15.47
C SER A 163 -12.76 -29.74 14.71
N ASN A 164 -13.99 -29.64 15.23
CA ASN A 164 -15.06 -28.86 14.67
C ASN A 164 -16.02 -28.38 15.77
N PRO A 165 -15.88 -27.14 16.25
CA PRO A 165 -16.69 -26.61 17.35
C PRO A 165 -18.16 -26.36 16.95
N LEU A 166 -18.48 -26.29 15.65
CA LEU A 166 -19.83 -26.03 15.14
C LEU A 166 -20.19 -27.05 14.05
N LEU A 167 -21.26 -27.80 14.26
CA LEU A 167 -21.68 -28.86 13.33
C LEU A 167 -22.79 -28.36 12.41
N TYR A 168 -22.43 -27.88 11.22
CA TYR A 168 -23.43 -27.40 10.26
C TYR A 168 -24.14 -28.57 9.58
N VAL A 169 -25.47 -28.54 9.61
CA VAL A 169 -26.34 -29.49 8.93
C VAL A 169 -27.40 -28.74 8.14
N ARG A 170 -27.74 -29.27 6.96
CA ARG A 170 -28.62 -28.64 5.99
C ARG A 170 -29.79 -29.58 5.65
N PRO A 171 -30.83 -29.62 6.50
CA PRO A 171 -31.99 -30.47 6.28
C PRO A 171 -32.80 -30.01 5.08
N GLY A 172 -33.16 -30.93 4.19
CA GLY A 172 -34.07 -30.64 3.08
C GLY A 172 -33.58 -29.53 2.16
N TRP A 173 -32.31 -29.59 1.76
CA TRP A 173 -31.70 -28.62 0.85
C TRP A 173 -32.48 -28.52 -0.46
N GLU A 174 -32.56 -27.31 -1.03
CA GLU A 174 -33.21 -27.07 -2.33
C GLU A 174 -34.63 -27.64 -2.43
N ALA A 175 -35.47 -27.39 -1.43
CA ALA A 175 -36.87 -27.81 -1.44
C ALA A 175 -37.65 -27.22 -2.64
N ASN A 176 -37.20 -26.08 -3.15
CA ASN A 176 -37.67 -25.47 -4.39
C ASN A 176 -37.19 -26.17 -5.68
N ASN A 177 -36.52 -27.31 -5.58
CA ASN A 177 -36.03 -28.14 -6.69
C ASN A 177 -36.65 -29.56 -6.66
N GLU A 178 -36.18 -30.49 -7.49
CA GLU A 178 -36.79 -31.81 -7.70
C GLU A 178 -36.27 -32.92 -6.75
N TYR A 179 -36.43 -32.74 -5.44
CA TYR A 179 -36.09 -33.75 -4.41
C TYR A 179 -37.33 -34.44 -3.80
N PRO A 180 -37.18 -35.55 -3.05
CA PRO A 180 -38.29 -36.18 -2.32
C PRO A 180 -39.01 -35.25 -1.33
N TRP A 181 -38.35 -34.19 -0.85
CA TRP A 181 -38.90 -33.13 0.02
C TRP A 181 -39.26 -31.85 -0.76
N LYS A 182 -39.52 -31.96 -2.06
CA LYS A 182 -39.92 -30.81 -2.88
C LYS A 182 -41.25 -30.21 -2.43
N ILE A 183 -41.37 -28.90 -2.63
CA ILE A 183 -42.58 -28.12 -2.34
C ILE A 183 -43.51 -27.97 -3.56
N SER A 184 -43.28 -28.77 -4.59
CA SER A 184 -43.99 -28.71 -5.86
C SER A 184 -44.60 -30.05 -6.24
N SER A 185 -45.75 -30.01 -6.92
CA SER A 185 -46.48 -31.22 -7.30
C SER A 185 -47.17 -31.09 -8.65
N GLY A 186 -47.69 -32.22 -9.14
CA GLY A 186 -48.40 -32.28 -10.42
C GLY A 186 -47.48 -32.28 -11.65
N PRO A 187 -48.08 -32.32 -12.86
CA PRO A 187 -47.34 -32.44 -14.12
C PRO A 187 -46.52 -31.19 -14.49
N ASP A 188 -46.88 -30.05 -13.94
CA ASP A 188 -46.23 -28.76 -14.22
C ASP A 188 -45.23 -28.37 -13.10
N ASN A 189 -45.00 -29.24 -12.11
CA ASN A 189 -44.20 -28.97 -10.92
C ASN A 189 -44.55 -27.62 -10.27
N ALA A 190 -45.84 -27.32 -10.14
CA ALA A 190 -46.32 -26.07 -9.54
C ALA A 190 -46.21 -26.14 -8.02
N PHE A 191 -46.04 -24.99 -7.37
CA PHE A 191 -46.08 -24.87 -5.91
C PHE A 191 -47.30 -25.53 -5.28
N ASP A 192 -47.06 -26.32 -4.25
CA ASP A 192 -48.09 -27.02 -3.48
C ASP A 192 -48.05 -26.53 -2.02
N PRO A 193 -49.03 -25.71 -1.59
CA PRO A 193 -49.07 -25.19 -0.23
C PRO A 193 -49.06 -26.28 0.84
N LYS A 194 -49.60 -27.47 0.55
CA LYS A 194 -49.60 -28.55 1.53
C LYS A 194 -48.21 -29.17 1.71
N LEU A 195 -47.43 -29.26 0.64
CA LEU A 195 -46.04 -29.71 0.70
C LEU A 195 -45.15 -28.65 1.34
N ALA A 196 -45.43 -27.36 1.13
CA ALA A 196 -44.79 -26.27 1.85
C ALA A 196 -45.00 -26.36 3.37
N ASP A 197 -46.26 -26.57 3.81
CA ASP A 197 -46.57 -26.78 5.23
C ASP A 197 -45.84 -28.03 5.79
N ASP A 198 -45.87 -29.15 5.04
CA ASP A 198 -45.18 -30.38 5.46
C ASP A 198 -43.66 -30.22 5.54
N TYR A 199 -43.06 -29.42 4.63
CA TYR A 199 -41.64 -29.11 4.64
C TYR A 199 -41.27 -28.34 5.92
N VAL A 200 -42.04 -27.31 6.26
CA VAL A 200 -41.81 -26.52 7.48
C VAL A 200 -41.92 -27.41 8.72
N ASP A 201 -42.97 -28.22 8.84
CA ASP A 201 -43.17 -29.12 9.98
C ASP A 201 -42.03 -30.16 10.10
N ALA A 202 -41.63 -30.76 8.98
CA ALA A 202 -40.54 -31.74 8.97
C ALA A 202 -39.18 -31.10 9.29
N PHE A 203 -38.92 -29.89 8.79
CA PHE A 203 -37.68 -29.15 9.05
C PHE A 203 -37.56 -28.82 10.54
N GLN A 204 -38.61 -28.26 11.13
CA GLN A 204 -38.65 -27.93 12.56
C GLN A 204 -38.41 -29.17 13.44
N HIS A 205 -39.00 -30.30 13.05
CA HIS A 205 -38.84 -31.57 13.76
C HIS A 205 -37.40 -32.08 13.68
N VAL A 206 -36.82 -32.18 12.49
CA VAL A 206 -35.42 -32.65 12.29
C VAL A 206 -34.42 -31.71 12.97
N ALA A 207 -34.59 -30.39 12.85
CA ALA A 207 -33.77 -29.40 13.55
C ALA A 207 -33.77 -29.61 15.07
N THR A 208 -34.93 -29.93 15.63
CA THR A 208 -35.10 -30.23 17.06
C THR A 208 -34.38 -31.53 17.45
N LEU A 209 -34.47 -32.57 16.63
CA LEU A 209 -33.80 -33.85 16.88
C LEU A 209 -32.27 -33.69 16.90
N PHE A 210 -31.69 -33.04 15.90
CA PHE A 210 -30.24 -32.84 15.82
C PHE A 210 -29.71 -32.07 17.04
N ARG A 211 -30.35 -30.93 17.37
CA ARG A 211 -29.99 -30.14 18.57
C ARG A 211 -30.19 -30.88 19.89
N SER A 212 -31.06 -31.89 19.93
CA SER A 212 -31.26 -32.71 21.14
C SER A 212 -30.11 -33.69 21.40
N VAL A 213 -29.33 -34.02 20.37
CA VAL A 213 -28.17 -34.91 20.45
C VAL A 213 -26.93 -34.14 20.89
N ASP A 214 -26.66 -32.99 20.27
CA ASP A 214 -25.50 -32.13 20.56
C ASP A 214 -25.88 -30.65 20.31
N ASP A 215 -25.51 -29.74 21.21
CA ASP A 215 -25.85 -28.31 21.11
C ASP A 215 -24.91 -27.53 20.16
N ARG A 216 -23.86 -28.19 19.65
CA ARG A 216 -23.00 -27.66 18.59
C ARG A 216 -23.66 -27.65 17.22
N PHE A 217 -24.76 -28.37 17.02
CA PHE A 217 -25.45 -28.37 15.72
C PHE A 217 -25.95 -26.97 15.35
N ARG A 218 -25.67 -26.57 14.11
CA ARG A 218 -26.13 -25.35 13.46
C ARG A 218 -26.95 -25.74 12.24
N ILE A 219 -28.20 -25.28 12.21
CA ILE A 219 -29.17 -25.69 11.22
C ILE A 219 -29.21 -24.66 10.08
N GLU A 220 -28.87 -25.11 8.89
CA GLU A 220 -28.86 -24.31 7.66
C GLU A 220 -30.17 -24.52 6.89
N TRP A 221 -30.88 -23.44 6.61
CA TRP A 221 -32.00 -23.44 5.66
C TRP A 221 -31.49 -23.02 4.28
N ASN A 222 -31.38 -23.97 3.35
CA ASN A 222 -30.75 -23.75 2.05
C ASN A 222 -31.68 -24.00 0.88
N GLN A 223 -31.74 -23.06 -0.06
CA GLN A 223 -32.55 -23.17 -1.27
C GLN A 223 -31.73 -22.93 -2.54
N ASN A 224 -32.22 -23.44 -3.67
CA ASN A 224 -31.61 -23.20 -4.97
C ASN A 224 -31.87 -21.74 -5.40
N TYR A 225 -30.86 -21.06 -5.94
CA TYR A 225 -31.03 -19.70 -6.44
C TYR A 225 -32.03 -19.63 -7.59
N SER A 226 -32.86 -18.58 -7.64
CA SER A 226 -33.62 -18.18 -8.83
C SER A 226 -34.23 -19.33 -9.64
N LYS A 227 -34.87 -20.29 -8.96
CA LYS A 227 -35.54 -21.44 -9.57
C LYS A 227 -37.00 -21.11 -9.86
N ALA A 228 -37.37 -21.16 -11.13
CA ALA A 228 -38.76 -21.06 -11.56
C ALA A 228 -39.36 -22.45 -11.84
N ASP A 229 -40.68 -22.57 -11.70
CA ASP A 229 -41.42 -23.76 -12.13
C ASP A 229 -41.45 -23.93 -13.67
N ALA A 230 -42.10 -24.99 -14.14
CA ALA A 230 -42.22 -25.28 -15.58
C ALA A 230 -42.95 -24.17 -16.37
N ASN A 231 -43.67 -23.27 -15.69
CA ASN A 231 -44.38 -22.14 -16.27
C ASN A 231 -43.59 -20.82 -16.18
N GLY A 232 -42.38 -20.84 -15.62
CA GLY A 232 -41.56 -19.64 -15.42
C GLY A 232 -41.99 -18.79 -14.23
N VAL A 233 -42.73 -19.36 -13.27
CA VAL A 233 -43.14 -18.68 -12.05
C VAL A 233 -42.10 -18.93 -10.96
N PHE A 234 -41.63 -17.85 -10.34
CA PHE A 234 -40.81 -17.91 -9.14
C PHE A 234 -41.72 -17.94 -7.91
N HIS A 235 -41.51 -18.91 -7.04
CA HIS A 235 -42.29 -19.06 -5.81
C HIS A 235 -41.64 -18.30 -4.67
N ASP A 236 -42.48 -17.71 -3.80
CA ASP A 236 -41.99 -16.98 -2.63
C ASP A 236 -41.36 -17.94 -1.62
N LEU A 237 -40.03 -17.92 -1.54
CA LEU A 237 -39.28 -18.78 -0.63
C LEU A 237 -39.57 -18.47 0.85
N ASN A 238 -40.13 -17.29 1.15
CA ASN A 238 -40.54 -16.95 2.51
C ASN A 238 -41.68 -17.86 3.01
N GLU A 239 -42.48 -18.44 2.11
CA GLU A 239 -43.57 -19.37 2.47
C GLU A 239 -43.07 -20.70 3.05
N ILE A 240 -41.79 -21.02 2.86
CA ILE A 240 -41.17 -22.26 3.36
C ILE A 240 -40.05 -22.00 4.37
N TYR A 241 -39.93 -20.77 4.86
CA TYR A 241 -38.98 -20.44 5.91
C TYR A 241 -39.46 -21.03 7.26
N PRO A 242 -38.68 -21.92 7.90
CA PRO A 242 -39.14 -22.64 9.10
C PRO A 242 -39.26 -21.77 10.36
N GLY A 243 -38.73 -20.55 10.32
CA GLY A 243 -38.73 -19.59 11.43
C GLY A 243 -37.38 -19.48 12.13
N ASP A 244 -37.11 -18.30 12.72
CA ASP A 244 -35.80 -17.93 13.29
C ASP A 244 -35.32 -18.86 14.40
N ASP A 245 -36.24 -19.51 15.13
CA ASP A 245 -35.91 -20.43 16.23
C ASP A 245 -35.33 -21.75 15.71
N TYR A 246 -35.56 -22.09 14.44
CA TYR A 246 -35.14 -23.36 13.84
C TYR A 246 -33.99 -23.23 12.86
N VAL A 247 -33.59 -22.00 12.51
CA VAL A 247 -32.56 -21.71 11.52
C VAL A 247 -31.43 -20.90 12.16
N ASP A 248 -30.20 -21.40 12.01
CA ASP A 248 -28.98 -20.69 12.40
C ASP A 248 -28.33 -19.98 11.23
N VAL A 249 -28.46 -20.52 10.01
CA VAL A 249 -27.80 -20.03 8.79
C VAL A 249 -28.79 -20.05 7.62
N VAL A 250 -28.78 -19.00 6.81
CA VAL A 250 -29.46 -19.00 5.51
C VAL A 250 -28.46 -19.46 4.46
N GLY A 251 -28.77 -20.51 3.71
CA GLY A 251 -27.92 -21.09 2.67
C GLY A 251 -28.46 -20.85 1.27
N VAL A 252 -27.57 -20.78 0.29
CA VAL A 252 -27.93 -20.75 -1.13
C VAL A 252 -27.01 -21.61 -1.98
N ASP A 253 -27.61 -22.37 -2.90
CA ASP A 253 -26.91 -23.09 -3.97
C ASP A 253 -27.01 -22.30 -5.27
N ALA A 254 -25.87 -21.98 -5.88
CA ALA A 254 -25.71 -20.92 -6.88
C ALA A 254 -24.77 -21.29 -8.04
N TYR A 255 -25.00 -22.44 -8.68
CA TYR A 255 -24.23 -22.89 -9.85
C TYR A 255 -24.33 -21.95 -11.06
N ASN A 256 -23.22 -21.73 -11.76
CA ASN A 256 -23.21 -21.12 -13.07
C ASN A 256 -22.91 -22.18 -14.14
N VAL A 257 -23.95 -22.52 -14.91
CA VAL A 257 -23.89 -23.55 -15.96
C VAL A 257 -24.08 -22.88 -17.32
N ALA A 258 -23.03 -22.24 -17.81
CA ALA A 258 -23.03 -21.45 -19.04
C ALA A 258 -23.65 -22.22 -20.21
N ARG A 259 -23.31 -23.52 -20.30
CA ARG A 259 -23.75 -24.42 -21.38
C ARG A 259 -25.27 -24.60 -21.49
N PHE A 260 -26.04 -24.43 -20.42
CA PHE A 260 -27.49 -24.64 -20.40
C PHE A 260 -28.29 -23.38 -20.06
N SER A 261 -27.68 -22.40 -19.40
CA SER A 261 -28.33 -21.13 -19.03
C SER A 261 -28.33 -20.10 -20.16
N GLY A 262 -27.47 -20.28 -21.18
CA GLY A 262 -27.22 -19.25 -22.20
C GLY A 262 -26.45 -18.04 -21.66
N GLN A 263 -25.86 -18.16 -20.46
CA GLN A 263 -25.04 -17.16 -19.81
C GLN A 263 -23.57 -17.50 -20.05
N ASP A 264 -23.12 -17.37 -21.30
CA ASP A 264 -21.73 -17.67 -21.71
C ASP A 264 -20.75 -16.51 -21.43
N ASP A 265 -21.31 -15.36 -21.04
CA ASP A 265 -20.58 -14.13 -20.71
C ASP A 265 -20.57 -13.91 -19.19
N PRO A 266 -19.38 -13.80 -18.56
CA PRO A 266 -19.27 -13.79 -17.11
C PRO A 266 -19.90 -12.56 -16.45
N VAL A 267 -19.95 -11.41 -17.13
CA VAL A 267 -20.56 -10.19 -16.57
C VAL A 267 -22.09 -10.35 -16.49
N THR A 268 -22.71 -10.77 -17.59
CA THR A 268 -24.17 -10.96 -17.60
C THR A 268 -24.62 -12.16 -16.75
N ALA A 269 -23.78 -13.18 -16.61
CA ALA A 269 -24.00 -14.29 -15.67
C ALA A 269 -24.01 -13.79 -14.22
N TRP A 270 -23.06 -12.92 -13.86
CA TRP A 270 -23.01 -12.30 -12.53
C TRP A 270 -24.23 -11.43 -12.26
N ASP A 271 -24.56 -10.50 -13.16
CA ASP A 271 -25.72 -9.62 -13.02
C ASP A 271 -27.01 -10.43 -12.79
N TYR A 272 -27.19 -11.50 -13.57
CA TYR A 272 -28.32 -12.40 -13.37
C TYR A 272 -28.27 -13.11 -12.02
N LYS A 273 -27.11 -13.63 -11.62
CA LYS A 273 -26.95 -14.36 -10.36
C LYS A 273 -27.26 -13.48 -9.14
N ALA A 274 -26.80 -12.24 -9.19
CA ALA A 274 -27.00 -11.26 -8.13
C ALA A 274 -28.47 -10.81 -8.05
N ASP A 275 -29.07 -10.42 -9.18
CA ASP A 275 -30.29 -9.62 -9.21
C ASP A 275 -31.57 -10.35 -9.66
N ALA A 276 -31.47 -11.60 -10.12
CA ALA A 276 -32.68 -12.37 -10.47
C ALA A 276 -33.60 -12.55 -9.25
N PRO A 277 -34.91 -12.81 -9.45
CA PRO A 277 -35.82 -13.13 -8.35
C PRO A 277 -35.26 -14.29 -7.51
N PHE A 278 -35.15 -14.10 -6.20
CA PHE A 278 -34.48 -15.06 -5.30
C PHE A 278 -33.02 -15.36 -5.72
N GLY A 279 -32.31 -14.34 -6.22
CA GLY A 279 -30.87 -14.34 -6.46
C GLY A 279 -30.05 -14.02 -5.20
N LEU A 280 -28.74 -13.90 -5.34
CA LEU A 280 -27.82 -13.75 -4.20
C LEU A 280 -28.12 -12.52 -3.33
N ASN A 281 -28.49 -11.39 -3.94
CA ASN A 281 -28.84 -10.17 -3.19
C ASN A 281 -30.10 -10.39 -2.34
N TRP A 282 -31.08 -11.14 -2.84
CA TRP A 282 -32.27 -11.48 -2.07
C TRP A 282 -31.92 -12.36 -0.85
N PHE A 283 -31.07 -13.37 -1.01
CA PHE A 283 -30.65 -14.21 0.11
C PHE A 283 -29.86 -13.42 1.16
N SER A 284 -28.99 -12.50 0.74
CA SER A 284 -28.27 -11.62 1.67
C SER A 284 -29.23 -10.71 2.45
N ASP A 285 -30.15 -10.03 1.76
CA ASP A 285 -31.15 -9.17 2.39
C ASP A 285 -32.07 -9.96 3.34
N PHE A 286 -32.46 -11.17 2.94
CA PHE A 286 -33.28 -12.07 3.75
C PHE A 286 -32.53 -12.50 5.01
N ALA A 287 -31.29 -12.97 4.89
CA ALA A 287 -30.48 -13.35 6.04
C ALA A 287 -30.29 -12.16 7.00
N ALA A 288 -29.98 -10.97 6.48
CA ALA A 288 -29.83 -9.75 7.28
C ALA A 288 -31.14 -9.36 7.99
N ALA A 289 -32.29 -9.46 7.33
CA ALA A 289 -33.60 -9.16 7.91
C ALA A 289 -33.96 -10.11 9.08
N HIS A 290 -33.49 -11.36 9.02
CA HIS A 290 -33.67 -12.38 10.06
C HIS A 290 -32.52 -12.43 11.08
N GLY A 291 -31.52 -11.55 10.95
CA GLY A 291 -30.36 -11.51 11.84
C GLY A 291 -29.50 -12.78 11.76
N LYS A 292 -29.45 -13.43 10.59
CA LYS A 292 -28.73 -14.68 10.35
C LYS A 292 -27.50 -14.44 9.45
N PRO A 293 -26.42 -15.23 9.62
CA PRO A 293 -25.37 -15.34 8.62
C PRO A 293 -25.88 -16.03 7.34
N LEU A 294 -25.14 -15.80 6.26
CA LEU A 294 -25.33 -16.42 4.95
C LEU A 294 -24.30 -17.54 4.76
N ALA A 295 -24.65 -18.57 3.98
CA ALA A 295 -23.72 -19.55 3.46
C ALA A 295 -23.91 -19.68 1.95
N LEU A 296 -22.81 -19.67 1.21
CA LEU A 296 -22.80 -19.97 -0.22
C LEU A 296 -22.43 -21.45 -0.38
N THR A 297 -23.40 -22.31 -0.08
CA THR A 297 -23.16 -23.69 0.29
C THR A 297 -22.71 -24.54 -0.86
N GLU A 298 -23.27 -24.31 -2.05
CA GLU A 298 -22.83 -24.93 -3.29
C GLU A 298 -22.71 -23.91 -4.41
N TRP A 299 -21.58 -23.93 -5.11
CA TRP A 299 -21.44 -23.25 -6.40
C TRP A 299 -20.42 -23.96 -7.27
N GLY A 300 -20.54 -23.79 -8.57
CA GLY A 300 -19.69 -24.42 -9.57
C GLY A 300 -19.69 -23.61 -10.86
N ILE A 301 -18.64 -23.79 -11.66
CA ILE A 301 -18.47 -23.13 -12.95
C ILE A 301 -18.07 -24.17 -14.01
N ASP A 302 -18.89 -24.31 -15.05
CA ASP A 302 -18.70 -25.30 -16.13
C ASP A 302 -17.88 -24.80 -17.33
N SER A 303 -17.26 -23.62 -17.22
CA SER A 303 -16.51 -22.97 -18.30
C SER A 303 -15.16 -22.40 -17.86
N ASP A 304 -14.21 -22.28 -18.79
CA ASP A 304 -12.83 -21.81 -18.52
C ASP A 304 -12.63 -20.29 -18.69
N ASN A 305 -13.67 -19.54 -19.06
CA ASN A 305 -13.60 -18.08 -19.29
C ASN A 305 -14.29 -17.24 -18.20
N PHE A 306 -14.41 -17.75 -16.98
CA PHE A 306 -15.26 -17.18 -15.93
C PHE A 306 -14.48 -16.55 -14.76
N GLY A 307 -13.22 -16.16 -14.97
CA GLY A 307 -12.41 -15.52 -13.92
C GLY A 307 -13.10 -14.32 -13.28
N SER A 308 -13.57 -13.35 -14.08
CA SER A 308 -14.25 -12.16 -13.54
C SER A 308 -15.55 -12.47 -12.79
N TYR A 309 -16.19 -13.61 -13.05
CA TYR A 309 -17.36 -14.04 -12.26
C TYR A 309 -16.91 -14.57 -10.89
N ALA A 310 -15.81 -15.33 -10.83
CA ALA A 310 -15.24 -15.79 -9.57
C ALA A 310 -14.81 -14.59 -8.70
N ASP A 311 -14.28 -13.53 -9.31
CA ASP A 311 -13.90 -12.30 -8.62
C ASP A 311 -15.11 -11.63 -7.93
N GLU A 312 -16.21 -11.47 -8.67
CA GLU A 312 -17.44 -10.87 -8.17
C GLU A 312 -18.11 -11.74 -7.09
N LEU A 313 -18.08 -13.07 -7.26
CA LEU A 313 -18.56 -14.00 -6.25
C LEU A 313 -17.74 -13.90 -4.95
N ALA A 314 -16.43 -13.81 -5.07
CA ALA A 314 -15.54 -13.64 -3.92
C ALA A 314 -15.75 -12.28 -3.26
N GLU A 315 -16.04 -11.21 -4.02
CA GLU A 315 -16.46 -9.91 -3.48
C GLU A 315 -17.78 -10.01 -2.70
N PHE A 316 -18.76 -10.74 -3.23
CA PHE A 316 -20.02 -10.99 -2.54
C PHE A 316 -19.78 -11.74 -1.23
N VAL A 317 -18.96 -12.78 -1.23
CA VAL A 317 -18.59 -13.52 -0.01
C VAL A 317 -17.94 -12.60 1.02
N ARG A 318 -17.07 -11.67 0.60
CA ARG A 318 -16.37 -10.74 1.50
C ARG A 318 -17.26 -9.62 2.05
N THR A 319 -18.22 -9.14 1.26
CA THR A 319 -19.04 -7.96 1.59
C THR A 319 -20.35 -8.31 2.31
N ASN A 320 -20.75 -9.57 2.24
CA ASN A 320 -21.92 -10.08 2.91
C ASN A 320 -21.49 -10.96 4.09
N ASN A 321 -22.36 -11.15 5.08
CA ASN A 321 -22.06 -11.95 6.29
C ASN A 321 -22.02 -13.46 5.97
N VAL A 322 -21.17 -13.87 5.03
CA VAL A 322 -20.98 -15.25 4.61
C VAL A 322 -20.02 -15.94 5.57
N ILE A 323 -20.40 -17.10 6.09
CA ILE A 323 -19.61 -17.80 7.12
C ILE A 323 -18.87 -19.04 6.60
N TYR A 324 -19.30 -19.58 5.45
CA TYR A 324 -18.55 -20.55 4.66
C TYR A 324 -19.05 -20.57 3.23
N THR A 325 -18.22 -21.11 2.34
CA THR A 325 -18.61 -21.42 0.97
C THR A 325 -17.99 -22.73 0.51
N ASN A 326 -18.67 -23.49 -0.36
CA ASN A 326 -18.09 -24.71 -0.95
C ASN A 326 -18.20 -24.72 -2.47
N TYR A 327 -17.07 -24.99 -3.13
CA TYR A 327 -17.01 -25.25 -4.55
C TYR A 327 -17.37 -26.72 -4.85
N TRP A 328 -18.23 -26.94 -5.83
CA TRP A 328 -18.57 -28.27 -6.32
C TRP A 328 -17.49 -28.80 -7.28
N ASN A 329 -16.44 -29.42 -6.74
CA ASN A 329 -15.35 -29.97 -7.55
C ASN A 329 -15.65 -31.41 -8.04
N ALA A 330 -16.71 -31.59 -8.82
CA ALA A 330 -17.06 -32.86 -9.43
C ALA A 330 -17.90 -32.67 -10.71
N ASP A 331 -17.92 -33.69 -11.58
CA ASP A 331 -18.84 -33.74 -12.72
C ASP A 331 -20.28 -33.87 -12.19
N ALA A 332 -21.00 -32.75 -12.21
CA ALA A 332 -22.38 -32.67 -11.76
C ALA A 332 -23.38 -33.28 -12.77
N ARG A 333 -22.92 -33.89 -13.87
CA ARG A 333 -23.65 -34.59 -14.95
C ARG A 333 -24.81 -33.81 -15.58
N THR A 334 -25.86 -33.52 -14.80
CA THR A 334 -27.04 -32.75 -15.16
C THR A 334 -26.82 -31.23 -15.05
N ASN A 335 -25.89 -30.78 -14.20
CA ASN A 335 -25.61 -29.35 -13.97
C ASN A 335 -24.29 -28.87 -14.62
N GLY A 336 -23.72 -29.63 -15.55
CA GLY A 336 -22.43 -29.28 -16.16
C GLY A 336 -21.25 -29.98 -15.48
N ASP A 337 -20.06 -29.78 -16.05
CA ASP A 337 -18.81 -30.32 -15.50
C ASP A 337 -18.08 -29.19 -14.76
N ASP A 338 -18.31 -29.11 -13.46
CA ASP A 338 -17.69 -28.12 -12.58
C ASP A 338 -16.29 -28.53 -12.11
N THR A 339 -15.78 -29.70 -12.54
CA THR A 339 -14.48 -30.22 -12.11
C THR A 339 -13.35 -29.26 -12.48
N LEU A 340 -12.56 -28.82 -11.49
CA LEU A 340 -11.35 -28.02 -11.69
C LEU A 340 -10.08 -28.88 -11.68
N THR A 341 -10.06 -29.94 -10.87
CA THR A 341 -8.86 -30.78 -10.64
C THR A 341 -8.48 -31.69 -11.80
N ASP A 342 -9.31 -31.78 -12.85
CA ASP A 342 -8.99 -32.55 -14.06
C ASP A 342 -8.16 -31.75 -15.08
N GLY A 343 -7.95 -30.45 -14.83
CA GLY A 343 -7.19 -29.55 -15.70
C GLY A 343 -7.95 -29.09 -16.95
N SER A 344 -9.26 -29.34 -17.01
CA SER A 344 -10.11 -28.90 -18.14
C SER A 344 -10.34 -27.39 -18.16
N LYS A 345 -10.26 -26.72 -17.00
CA LYS A 345 -10.56 -25.30 -16.79
C LYS A 345 -9.42 -24.54 -16.08
N PRO A 346 -8.21 -24.48 -16.66
CA PRO A 346 -7.02 -23.91 -16.01
C PRO A 346 -7.11 -22.40 -15.72
N ALA A 347 -7.75 -21.60 -16.57
CA ALA A 347 -7.86 -20.15 -16.36
C ALA A 347 -8.90 -19.82 -15.28
N THR A 348 -10.02 -20.55 -15.26
CA THR A 348 -11.02 -20.39 -14.18
C THR A 348 -10.52 -20.95 -12.85
N ALA A 349 -9.80 -22.08 -12.85
CA ALA A 349 -9.17 -22.60 -11.64
C ALA A 349 -8.14 -21.62 -11.05
N ALA A 350 -7.31 -21.00 -11.89
CA ALA A 350 -6.36 -19.97 -11.45
C ALA A 350 -7.08 -18.76 -10.85
N ALA A 351 -8.12 -18.24 -11.51
CA ALA A 351 -8.88 -17.12 -10.99
C ALA A 351 -9.59 -17.43 -9.66
N ILE A 352 -10.13 -18.64 -9.47
CA ILE A 352 -10.71 -19.06 -8.19
C ILE A 352 -9.63 -19.17 -7.11
N ALA A 353 -8.46 -19.75 -7.44
CA ALA A 353 -7.33 -19.84 -6.53
C ALA A 353 -6.83 -18.45 -6.11
N ASP A 354 -6.76 -17.50 -7.04
CA ASP A 354 -6.39 -16.12 -6.74
C ASP A 354 -7.49 -15.41 -5.92
N ALA A 355 -8.77 -15.63 -6.26
CA ALA A 355 -9.90 -14.96 -5.60
C ALA A 355 -10.18 -15.46 -4.18
N PHE A 356 -9.84 -16.72 -3.85
CA PHE A 356 -10.11 -17.35 -2.56
C PHE A 356 -8.86 -17.85 -1.82
N GLY A 357 -7.68 -17.75 -2.45
CA GLY A 357 -6.40 -18.12 -1.86
C GLY A 357 -5.94 -17.12 -0.78
N PRO A 358 -4.88 -17.46 -0.04
CA PRO A 358 -4.26 -16.56 0.92
C PRO A 358 -3.77 -15.33 0.18
N GLU A 359 -4.26 -14.16 0.58
CA GLU A 359 -3.89 -12.88 -0.02
C GLU A 359 -2.36 -12.76 -0.09
N GLY A 360 -1.83 -12.57 -1.31
CA GLY A 360 -0.42 -12.33 -1.52
C GLY A 360 -0.01 -11.01 -0.87
N ASN A 361 1.20 -10.91 -0.33
CA ASN A 361 1.73 -9.61 0.06
C ASN A 361 1.85 -8.74 -1.20
N SER A 362 1.14 -7.60 -1.26
CA SER A 362 1.32 -6.62 -2.34
C SER A 362 2.80 -6.27 -2.50
N THR A 363 3.32 -6.29 -3.73
CA THR A 363 4.73 -6.02 -3.99
C THR A 363 4.90 -4.63 -4.58
N LEU A 364 5.76 -3.81 -3.96
CA LEU A 364 6.27 -2.56 -4.51
C LEU A 364 7.63 -2.87 -5.15
N ILE A 365 7.73 -2.79 -6.48
CA ILE A 365 9.02 -2.89 -7.17
C ILE A 365 9.53 -1.46 -7.43
N PRO A 366 10.57 -0.98 -6.73
CA PRO A 366 11.15 0.31 -7.03
C PRO A 366 11.89 0.25 -8.36
N GLY A 367 11.52 1.12 -9.30
CA GLY A 367 12.28 1.35 -10.53
C GLY A 367 13.63 2.01 -10.23
N LYS A 368 14.54 1.99 -11.21
CA LYS A 368 15.78 2.78 -11.14
C LYS A 368 15.45 4.26 -11.40
N GLN A 369 16.12 5.17 -10.70
CA GLN A 369 16.11 6.61 -10.98
C GLN A 369 16.36 6.86 -12.49
N SER A 370 15.48 7.65 -13.12
CA SER A 370 15.45 7.84 -14.57
C SER A 370 16.66 8.59 -15.15
N GLY A 371 17.44 9.26 -14.30
CA GLY A 371 18.64 10.02 -14.65
C GLY A 371 19.28 10.61 -13.39
N LEU A 372 20.58 10.88 -13.43
CA LEU A 372 21.31 11.51 -12.31
C LEU A 372 20.75 12.91 -12.04
N ILE A 373 20.48 13.22 -10.78
CA ILE A 373 20.16 14.59 -10.37
C ILE A 373 21.50 15.24 -10.05
N VAL A 374 21.72 16.41 -10.64
CA VAL A 374 22.94 17.19 -10.42
C VAL A 374 22.48 18.60 -10.11
N GLU A 375 23.03 19.18 -9.07
CA GLU A 375 22.87 20.58 -8.76
C GLU A 375 23.32 21.48 -9.92
N ALA A 376 22.72 22.67 -10.04
CA ALA A 376 23.25 23.69 -10.93
C ALA A 376 24.38 24.44 -10.22
N GLY A 377 25.53 24.53 -10.89
CA GLY A 377 26.69 25.27 -10.39
C GLY A 377 27.28 26.17 -11.47
N THR A 378 28.58 26.40 -11.43
CA THR A 378 29.32 27.12 -12.50
C THR A 378 30.55 26.36 -12.93
N ASP A 379 31.04 26.63 -14.15
CA ASP A 379 32.35 26.14 -14.57
C ASP A 379 33.49 26.97 -13.95
N ALA A 380 34.73 26.55 -14.19
CA ALA A 380 35.92 27.23 -13.69
C ALA A 380 36.05 28.68 -14.20
N GLU A 381 35.28 29.07 -15.21
CA GLU A 381 35.22 30.42 -15.76
C GLU A 381 33.99 31.21 -15.27
N GLY A 382 33.24 30.69 -14.29
CA GLY A 382 32.05 31.32 -13.70
C GLY A 382 30.80 31.25 -14.58
N ALA A 383 30.83 30.52 -15.69
CA ALA A 383 29.65 30.35 -16.51
C ALA A 383 28.71 29.32 -15.88
N ALA A 384 27.41 29.67 -15.80
CA ALA A 384 26.40 28.79 -15.23
C ALA A 384 26.35 27.43 -15.93
N LEU A 385 26.57 26.36 -15.15
CA LEU A 385 26.35 24.98 -15.54
C LEU A 385 24.91 24.61 -15.21
N ALA A 386 24.14 24.27 -16.24
CA ALA A 386 22.78 23.80 -16.06
C ALA A 386 22.78 22.41 -15.40
N GLY A 387 22.38 22.37 -14.12
CA GLY A 387 22.12 21.12 -13.40
C GLY A 387 20.96 20.32 -13.97
N THR A 388 20.79 19.09 -13.47
CA THR A 388 19.62 18.24 -13.76
C THR A 388 18.67 18.27 -12.57
N ALA A 389 17.69 19.16 -12.61
CA ALA A 389 16.81 19.45 -11.46
C ALA A 389 15.69 18.41 -11.22
N SER A 390 15.54 17.36 -12.04
CA SER A 390 14.44 16.41 -11.81
C SER A 390 14.75 14.99 -12.28
N ALA A 391 14.23 14.01 -11.53
CA ALA A 391 14.24 12.61 -11.90
C ALA A 391 12.97 11.90 -11.45
N ARG A 392 12.74 10.70 -11.98
CA ARG A 392 11.57 9.87 -11.68
C ARG A 392 11.99 8.47 -11.25
N ILE A 393 11.22 7.88 -10.34
CA ILE A 393 11.25 6.46 -10.03
C ILE A 393 9.86 5.89 -10.25
N TRP A 394 9.77 4.74 -10.91
CA TRP A 394 8.50 4.01 -11.04
C TRP A 394 8.21 3.31 -9.72
N ALA A 395 7.02 3.52 -9.18
CA ALA A 395 6.46 2.76 -8.08
C ALA A 395 5.43 1.81 -8.67
N VAL A 396 5.90 0.68 -9.22
CA VAL A 396 4.97 -0.35 -9.70
C VAL A 396 4.40 -1.04 -8.47
N ALA A 397 3.15 -0.71 -8.17
CA ALA A 397 2.30 -1.49 -7.30
C ALA A 397 1.80 -2.67 -8.13
N SER A 398 2.28 -3.87 -7.84
CA SER A 398 1.76 -5.10 -8.44
C SER A 398 1.29 -6.00 -7.32
N ASP A 399 0.04 -6.40 -7.41
CA ASP A 399 -0.43 -7.57 -6.69
C ASP A 399 -0.26 -8.81 -7.58
N PRO A 400 0.30 -9.92 -7.09
CA PRO A 400 0.19 -11.20 -7.79
C PRO A 400 -1.27 -11.62 -8.01
N ASP A 401 -2.19 -11.14 -7.16
CA ASP A 401 -3.62 -11.44 -7.25
C ASP A 401 -4.25 -10.42 -8.21
N VAL A 402 -4.65 -10.87 -9.41
CA VAL A 402 -5.03 -10.02 -10.57
C VAL A 402 -6.23 -9.08 -10.30
N ILE A 403 -6.86 -9.21 -9.13
CA ILE A 403 -8.10 -8.56 -8.70
C ILE A 403 -7.81 -7.39 -7.74
N ASP A 404 -6.65 -7.35 -7.09
CA ASP A 404 -6.46 -6.38 -6.02
C ASP A 404 -6.05 -5.01 -6.56
N ARG A 405 -6.95 -4.02 -6.39
CA ARG A 405 -6.60 -2.62 -6.58
C ARG A 405 -5.77 -2.19 -5.39
N VAL A 406 -4.47 -2.48 -5.46
CA VAL A 406 -3.47 -1.91 -4.57
C VAL A 406 -3.60 -0.39 -4.60
N THR A 407 -3.85 0.23 -3.45
CA THR A 407 -3.93 1.68 -3.33
C THR A 407 -2.68 2.22 -2.68
N PHE A 408 -2.24 3.40 -3.12
CA PHE A 408 -1.16 4.09 -2.43
C PHE A 408 -1.66 4.63 -1.09
N ASP A 409 -1.00 4.25 -0.01
CA ASP A 409 -1.22 4.86 1.31
C ASP A 409 -0.49 6.21 1.32
N THR A 410 -1.29 7.27 1.28
CA THR A 410 -0.81 8.65 1.21
C THR A 410 -0.63 9.28 2.58
N THR A 411 -0.69 8.48 3.66
CA THR A 411 -0.45 8.95 5.02
C THR A 411 0.94 9.59 5.12
N GLY A 412 0.98 10.86 5.55
CA GLY A 412 2.23 11.63 5.66
C GLY A 412 2.70 12.29 4.36
N TRP A 413 1.89 12.23 3.30
CA TRP A 413 2.02 13.08 2.11
C TRP A 413 0.96 14.19 2.15
N ASN A 414 1.27 15.34 1.56
CA ASN A 414 0.32 16.46 1.44
C ASN A 414 -0.42 16.35 0.11
N ALA A 415 -1.76 16.39 0.12
CA ALA A 415 -2.53 16.31 -1.12
C ALA A 415 -2.43 17.62 -1.94
N ILE A 416 -2.06 17.52 -3.21
CA ILE A 416 -2.18 18.60 -4.20
C ILE A 416 -3.57 18.53 -4.84
N ASP A 417 -3.94 17.33 -5.31
CA ASP A 417 -5.25 17.03 -5.88
C ASP A 417 -5.66 15.55 -5.59
N ALA A 418 -6.63 15.00 -6.33
CA ALA A 418 -7.14 13.66 -6.09
C ALA A 418 -6.13 12.53 -6.39
N THR A 419 -5.14 12.77 -7.25
CA THR A 419 -4.15 11.76 -7.67
C THR A 419 -2.70 12.16 -7.41
N HIS A 420 -2.43 13.42 -7.03
CA HIS A 420 -1.08 13.93 -6.77
C HIS A 420 -0.89 14.33 -5.32
N PHE A 421 0.22 13.85 -4.73
CA PHE A 421 0.57 14.10 -3.34
C PHE A 421 2.05 14.49 -3.23
N GLU A 422 2.37 15.53 -2.47
CA GLU A 422 3.73 16.06 -2.31
C GLU A 422 4.35 15.81 -0.94
N LYS A 423 5.68 15.75 -0.92
CA LYS A 423 6.48 15.67 0.31
C LYS A 423 7.82 16.36 0.13
N ASN A 424 8.23 17.16 1.11
CA ASN A 424 9.53 17.81 1.11
C ASN A 424 10.62 16.84 1.56
N GLY A 425 11.72 16.80 0.79
CA GLY A 425 13.01 16.27 1.22
C GLY A 425 13.89 17.39 1.78
N VAL A 426 15.16 17.09 2.02
CA VAL A 426 16.18 18.04 2.47
C VAL A 426 16.55 18.99 1.33
N TYR A 427 16.90 18.44 0.17
CA TYR A 427 17.42 19.19 -0.98
C TYR A 427 16.35 19.57 -2.00
N GLY A 428 15.18 18.92 -1.95
CA GLY A 428 14.11 19.15 -2.91
C GLY A 428 12.74 18.68 -2.44
N SER A 429 11.87 18.35 -3.39
CA SER A 429 10.51 17.85 -3.13
C SER A 429 10.14 16.73 -4.09
N ALA A 430 9.30 15.81 -3.62
CA ALA A 430 8.77 14.72 -4.41
C ALA A 430 7.25 14.83 -4.56
N VAL A 431 6.75 14.45 -5.73
CA VAL A 431 5.32 14.30 -6.04
C VAL A 431 5.04 12.86 -6.43
N LEU A 432 4.17 12.19 -5.68
CA LEU A 432 3.60 10.89 -5.99
C LEU A 432 2.34 11.06 -6.85
N ASP A 433 2.37 10.54 -8.07
CA ASP A 433 1.20 10.36 -8.95
C ASP A 433 0.65 8.94 -8.77
N THR A 434 -0.48 8.83 -8.07
CA THR A 434 -1.12 7.54 -7.76
C THR A 434 -1.87 6.95 -8.96
N GLY A 435 -2.20 7.77 -9.97
CA GLY A 435 -2.82 7.31 -11.21
C GLY A 435 -1.82 6.71 -12.19
N ALA A 436 -0.61 7.26 -12.24
CA ALA A 436 0.47 6.77 -13.09
C ALA A 436 1.42 5.77 -12.39
N GLY A 437 1.42 5.71 -11.06
CA GLY A 437 2.34 4.87 -10.29
C GLY A 437 3.79 5.37 -10.36
N VAL A 438 3.99 6.69 -10.30
CA VAL A 438 5.31 7.33 -10.48
C VAL A 438 5.54 8.35 -9.38
N ILE A 439 6.75 8.35 -8.82
CA ILE A 439 7.25 9.44 -7.97
C ILE A 439 8.22 10.30 -8.78
N THR A 440 7.94 11.61 -8.84
CA THR A 440 8.79 12.61 -9.50
C THR A 440 9.44 13.50 -8.47
N TYR A 441 10.76 13.56 -8.46
CA TYR A 441 11.54 14.45 -7.61
C TYR A 441 11.98 15.70 -8.37
N THR A 442 11.94 16.84 -7.70
CA THR A 442 12.47 18.12 -8.17
C THR A 442 13.43 18.68 -7.12
N LEU A 443 14.69 18.85 -7.52
CA LEU A 443 15.73 19.52 -6.74
C LEU A 443 15.42 21.02 -6.65
N ASP A 444 15.66 21.60 -5.49
CA ASP A 444 15.49 23.02 -5.24
C ASP A 444 16.85 23.65 -4.93
N ASN A 445 17.46 24.25 -5.96
CA ASN A 445 18.80 24.86 -5.90
C ASN A 445 18.85 26.10 -4.99
N ALA A 446 17.70 26.67 -4.63
CA ALA A 446 17.66 27.87 -3.80
C ALA A 446 17.64 27.56 -2.29
N ARG A 447 17.78 26.29 -1.91
CA ARG A 447 17.84 25.89 -0.50
C ARG A 447 19.28 25.91 -0.03
N ASP A 448 19.50 26.48 1.15
CA ASP A 448 20.81 26.52 1.82
C ASP A 448 21.49 25.14 1.91
N ALA A 449 20.73 24.05 2.03
CA ALA A 449 21.29 22.70 2.09
C ALA A 449 21.72 22.16 0.73
N THR A 450 21.07 22.59 -0.35
CA THR A 450 21.44 22.25 -1.73
C THR A 450 22.66 23.07 -2.13
N ASP A 451 22.55 24.40 -1.99
CA ASP A 451 23.58 25.41 -2.32
C ASP A 451 24.92 25.20 -1.59
N ALA A 452 24.93 24.39 -0.53
CA ALA A 452 26.13 24.05 0.23
C ALA A 452 26.82 22.75 -0.25
N LEU A 453 26.28 22.04 -1.25
CA LEU A 453 26.86 20.80 -1.76
C LEU A 453 28.04 21.10 -2.70
N THR A 454 29.15 20.41 -2.49
CA THR A 454 30.35 20.51 -3.34
C THR A 454 30.30 19.52 -4.51
N ASP A 455 31.16 19.69 -5.51
CA ASP A 455 31.32 18.74 -6.63
C ASP A 455 31.78 17.33 -6.22
N THR A 456 32.17 17.14 -4.97
CA THR A 456 32.51 15.83 -4.39
C THR A 456 31.39 15.21 -3.55
N ASP A 457 30.31 15.96 -3.29
CA ASP A 457 29.20 15.49 -2.47
C ASP A 457 28.23 14.63 -3.28
N SER A 458 27.93 13.46 -2.74
CA SER A 458 26.89 12.55 -3.23
C SER A 458 25.93 12.27 -2.08
N VAL A 459 24.74 12.84 -2.16
CA VAL A 459 23.72 12.84 -1.10
C VAL A 459 22.41 12.25 -1.61
N THR A 460 21.48 11.97 -0.68
CA THR A 460 20.21 11.35 -1.03
C THR A 460 19.03 12.00 -0.32
N ASP A 461 17.93 12.15 -1.04
CA ASP A 461 16.60 12.33 -0.46
C ASP A 461 15.81 11.00 -0.55
N ASP A 462 15.29 10.56 0.60
CA ASP A 462 14.60 9.28 0.77
C ASP A 462 13.10 9.49 1.04
N PHE A 463 12.24 8.87 0.24
CA PHE A 463 10.78 8.93 0.41
C PHE A 463 10.17 7.54 0.56
N SER A 464 9.58 7.25 1.72
CA SER A 464 8.79 6.03 1.93
C SER A 464 7.49 6.09 1.13
N VAL A 465 7.31 5.10 0.26
CA VAL A 465 6.06 4.83 -0.46
C VAL A 465 5.47 3.56 0.12
N THR A 466 4.24 3.68 0.58
CA THR A 466 3.48 2.55 1.13
C THR A 466 2.32 2.26 0.20
N VAL A 467 2.11 1.00 -0.08
CA VAL A 467 0.88 0.52 -0.68
C VAL A 467 0.09 -0.28 0.33
N ARG A 468 -1.23 -0.25 0.17
CA ARG A 468 -2.17 -0.99 0.98
C ARG A 468 -3.08 -1.79 0.05
N ASP A 469 -3.21 -3.07 0.35
CA ASP A 469 -4.21 -3.94 -0.25
C ASP A 469 -5.61 -3.62 0.29
N ARG A 470 -6.61 -4.37 -0.16
CA ARG A 470 -7.99 -4.15 0.25
C ARG A 470 -8.29 -4.67 1.66
N SER A 471 -7.50 -5.60 2.21
CA SER A 471 -7.64 -6.12 3.57
C SER A 471 -6.94 -5.25 4.63
N GLY A 472 -6.12 -4.29 4.18
CA GLY A 472 -5.41 -3.34 5.01
C GLY A 472 -3.98 -3.77 5.35
N ALA A 473 -3.48 -4.88 4.81
CA ALA A 473 -2.07 -5.19 4.82
C ALA A 473 -1.30 -4.20 3.93
N THR A 474 -0.03 -4.00 4.26
CA THR A 474 0.77 -2.91 3.69
C THR A 474 2.15 -3.40 3.30
N ALA A 475 2.64 -2.96 2.14
CA ALA A 475 4.03 -3.06 1.77
C ALA A 475 4.64 -1.66 1.65
N THR A 476 5.85 -1.47 2.17
CA THR A 476 6.54 -0.18 2.16
C THR A 476 7.91 -0.33 1.52
N GLN A 477 8.24 0.61 0.64
CA GLN A 477 9.55 0.72 -0.01
C GLN A 477 10.04 2.16 0.03
N THR A 478 11.36 2.34 0.14
CA THR A 478 11.98 3.67 0.04
C THR A 478 12.35 3.98 -1.40
N ALA A 479 11.83 5.08 -1.95
CA ALA A 479 12.31 5.70 -3.17
C ALA A 479 13.46 6.66 -2.81
N GLN A 480 14.68 6.27 -3.17
CA GLN A 480 15.90 7.02 -2.90
C GLN A 480 16.32 7.79 -4.16
N PHE A 481 16.44 9.10 -4.06
CA PHE A 481 16.94 9.97 -5.12
C PHE A 481 18.37 10.39 -4.80
N ALA A 482 19.33 9.92 -5.60
CA ALA A 482 20.72 10.32 -5.50
C ALA A 482 20.94 11.66 -6.22
N ILE A 483 21.66 12.55 -5.55
CA ILE A 483 21.93 13.93 -5.93
C ILE A 483 23.44 14.12 -5.82
N GLU A 484 24.06 14.59 -6.90
CA GLU A 484 25.46 15.03 -6.90
C GLU A 484 25.48 16.55 -6.80
N GLY A 485 26.33 17.08 -5.92
CA GLY A 485 26.58 18.51 -5.83
C GLY A 485 27.35 19.04 -7.04
N ALA A 486 27.40 20.36 -7.17
CA ALA A 486 28.20 21.06 -8.16
C ALA A 486 28.84 22.28 -7.50
N ASN A 487 30.06 22.64 -7.91
CA ASN A 487 30.69 23.83 -7.35
C ASN A 487 30.00 25.10 -7.86
N ASP A 488 29.65 25.99 -6.95
CA ASP A 488 29.35 27.39 -7.21
C ASP A 488 30.66 28.18 -7.16
N ALA A 489 31.34 28.28 -8.30
CA ALA A 489 32.56 29.09 -8.39
C ALA A 489 32.19 30.58 -8.39
N ILE A 490 32.78 31.33 -7.46
CA ILE A 490 32.79 32.79 -7.50
C ILE A 490 33.89 33.21 -8.48
N TYR A 491 33.50 33.62 -9.68
CA TYR A 491 34.43 34.21 -10.64
C TYR A 491 34.68 35.69 -10.31
N SER A 492 35.88 36.03 -9.82
CA SER A 492 36.38 37.42 -9.81
C SER A 492 36.79 37.79 -11.23
N GLY A 493 35.80 38.18 -12.03
CA GLY A 493 36.03 38.68 -13.38
C GLY A 493 36.04 40.19 -13.44
N GLU A 494 37.21 40.82 -13.58
CA GLU A 494 37.50 41.95 -14.48
C GLU A 494 38.99 42.36 -14.38
N ALA A 495 39.47 43.22 -15.29
CA ALA A 495 40.84 43.72 -15.20
C ALA A 495 40.98 44.71 -14.03
N GLY A 496 41.66 44.33 -12.96
CA GLY A 496 41.80 45.17 -11.77
C GLY A 496 42.21 44.34 -10.56
N ASN A 497 42.29 44.99 -9.40
CA ASN A 497 42.42 44.30 -8.12
C ASN A 497 41.01 44.09 -7.57
N ASP A 498 40.56 42.84 -7.53
CA ASP A 498 39.22 42.45 -7.11
C ASP A 498 39.22 41.81 -5.71
N VAL A 499 38.04 41.76 -5.07
CA VAL A 499 37.85 41.17 -3.74
C VAL A 499 36.66 40.21 -3.77
N SER A 500 36.89 38.94 -3.45
CA SER A 500 35.89 37.86 -3.41
C SER A 500 35.66 37.38 -1.98
N ASP A 501 34.41 37.41 -1.50
CA ASP A 501 34.06 36.92 -0.16
C ASP A 501 33.52 35.49 -0.27
N LEU A 502 34.19 34.53 0.37
CA LEU A 502 33.69 33.15 0.49
C LEU A 502 32.97 32.96 1.82
N ASP A 503 31.74 32.45 1.75
CA ASP A 503 30.90 32.14 2.90
C ASP A 503 30.90 30.65 3.27
N ASN A 504 31.39 29.77 2.39
CA ASN A 504 31.55 28.36 2.67
C ASN A 504 32.77 27.71 1.97
N ALA A 505 33.23 26.58 2.52
CA ALA A 505 34.45 25.91 2.06
C ALA A 505 34.35 25.23 0.68
N GLY A 506 33.16 25.20 0.07
CA GLY A 506 32.93 24.64 -1.26
C GLY A 506 33.10 25.65 -2.39
N GLU A 507 33.09 26.94 -2.10
CA GLU A 507 33.27 27.99 -3.09
C GLU A 507 34.72 28.04 -3.56
N GLN A 508 34.90 28.18 -4.88
CA GLN A 508 36.20 28.32 -5.53
C GLN A 508 36.30 29.67 -6.21
N VAL A 509 37.50 30.26 -6.22
CA VAL A 509 37.76 31.54 -6.86
C VAL A 509 38.78 31.34 -7.97
N ALA A 510 38.42 31.69 -9.19
CA ALA A 510 39.27 31.47 -10.36
C ALA A 510 39.77 32.79 -10.97
N GLU A 511 41.09 32.94 -11.07
CA GLU A 511 41.75 34.08 -11.71
C GLU A 511 42.55 33.67 -12.96
N ARG A 512 42.70 34.59 -13.90
CA ARG A 512 43.58 34.43 -15.06
C ARG A 512 45.03 34.73 -14.71
N ALA A 513 45.93 33.87 -15.17
CA ALA A 513 47.37 34.08 -14.99
C ALA A 513 47.86 35.46 -15.48
N ALA A 514 48.59 36.15 -14.61
CA ALA A 514 49.25 37.43 -14.84
C ALA A 514 48.31 38.64 -15.03
N GLU A 515 47.19 38.67 -14.29
CA GLU A 515 46.35 39.87 -14.13
C GLU A 515 46.83 40.73 -12.92
N ALA A 516 45.96 41.51 -12.28
CA ALA A 516 46.34 42.40 -11.16
C ALA A 516 46.09 41.70 -9.81
N THR A 517 46.45 42.33 -8.69
CA THR A 517 46.44 41.64 -7.39
C THR A 517 45.01 41.44 -6.88
N ASP A 518 44.54 40.19 -6.85
CA ASP A 518 43.19 39.84 -6.36
C ASP A 518 43.21 39.30 -4.92
N THR A 519 42.08 39.48 -4.22
CA THR A 519 41.92 39.16 -2.80
C THR A 519 40.75 38.22 -2.56
N VAL A 520 41.00 37.07 -1.93
CA VAL A 520 39.96 36.19 -1.39
C VAL A 520 39.78 36.46 0.10
N ARG A 521 38.53 36.55 0.54
CA ARG A 521 38.14 36.88 1.91
C ARG A 521 37.31 35.75 2.50
N THR A 522 37.81 35.05 3.53
CA THR A 522 37.11 33.91 4.14
C THR A 522 37.05 34.01 5.67
N GLY A 523 36.18 33.20 6.30
CA GLY A 523 36.11 33.00 7.76
C GLY A 523 36.48 31.59 8.21
N PHE A 524 37.11 30.79 7.33
CA PHE A 524 37.45 29.39 7.54
C PHE A 524 38.73 29.04 6.79
N THR A 525 39.36 27.92 7.14
CA THR A 525 40.57 27.41 6.48
C THR A 525 40.35 27.25 4.98
N HIS A 526 41.09 28.00 4.16
CA HIS A 526 40.99 27.99 2.71
C HIS A 526 42.39 27.95 2.09
N LEU A 527 42.53 27.22 0.99
CA LEU A 527 43.75 27.18 0.17
C LEU A 527 43.49 28.10 -1.02
N LEU A 528 44.37 29.06 -1.27
CA LEU A 528 44.24 29.89 -2.47
C LEU A 528 44.37 29.03 -3.74
N ASP A 529 43.47 29.27 -4.67
CA ASP A 529 43.52 28.74 -6.02
C ASP A 529 44.67 29.40 -6.83
N ASP A 530 45.11 28.75 -7.90
CA ASP A 530 46.20 29.23 -8.75
C ASP A 530 45.93 30.67 -9.25
N ASN A 531 46.96 31.51 -9.15
CA ASN A 531 47.01 32.92 -9.60
C ASN A 531 46.35 33.95 -8.67
N ILE A 532 45.71 33.57 -7.56
CA ILE A 532 45.25 34.53 -6.55
C ILE A 532 46.42 34.95 -5.66
N GLU A 533 46.69 36.25 -5.51
CA GLU A 533 47.84 36.74 -4.72
C GLU A 533 47.56 37.11 -3.28
N LYS A 534 46.29 37.27 -2.86
CA LYS A 534 45.97 37.68 -1.49
C LYS A 534 44.85 36.85 -0.87
N LEU A 535 45.13 36.25 0.28
CA LEU A 535 44.11 35.72 1.19
C LEU A 535 43.99 36.68 2.38
N GLU A 536 42.82 37.29 2.53
CA GLU A 536 42.44 38.06 3.71
C GLU A 536 41.47 37.24 4.56
N LEU A 537 41.67 37.20 5.87
CA LEU A 537 40.59 36.77 6.76
C LEU A 537 39.70 37.98 7.02
N SER A 538 38.52 38.02 6.42
CA SER A 538 37.66 39.20 6.54
C SER A 538 36.98 39.25 7.91
N HIS A 539 37.40 40.21 8.73
CA HIS A 539 36.81 40.50 10.03
C HIS A 539 35.99 41.81 10.03
N ALA A 540 35.35 42.14 8.91
CA ALA A 540 34.48 43.30 8.82
C ALA A 540 33.06 42.98 9.35
N GLY A 541 32.94 42.78 10.66
CA GLY A 541 31.66 42.77 11.37
C GLY A 541 31.36 41.46 12.09
N ASP A 542 31.50 41.49 13.41
CA ASP A 542 30.80 40.69 14.43
C ASP A 542 30.12 39.39 13.96
N ALA A 543 30.85 38.26 13.87
CA ALA A 543 30.38 36.94 14.35
C ALA A 543 31.32 35.72 14.11
N TRP A 544 32.35 35.75 13.24
CA TRP A 544 32.91 34.49 12.68
C TRP A 544 34.45 34.30 12.67
N GLY A 545 35.20 34.83 13.65
CA GLY A 545 36.68 34.67 13.67
C GLY A 545 37.28 34.46 15.06
N ILE A 546 37.21 33.23 15.58
CA ILE A 546 37.93 32.82 16.81
C ILE A 546 38.47 31.40 16.60
N GLY A 547 39.76 31.26 16.32
CA GLY A 547 40.38 29.96 16.04
C GLY A 547 41.86 30.04 15.72
N LYS A 548 42.56 28.90 15.83
CA LYS A 548 43.92 28.74 15.30
C LYS A 548 43.79 28.27 13.87
N ASP A 549 44.32 29.03 12.93
CA ASP A 549 44.18 28.73 11.51
C ASP A 549 45.45 28.10 10.92
N ILE A 550 45.34 27.48 9.74
CA ILE A 550 46.48 27.02 8.93
C ILE A 550 46.41 27.78 7.61
N LEU A 551 47.45 28.56 7.31
CA LEU A 551 47.55 29.49 6.18
C LEU A 551 48.63 28.98 5.21
N SER A 552 48.33 28.88 3.92
CA SER A 552 49.32 28.53 2.89
C SER A 552 48.96 29.10 1.52
N GLY A 553 49.95 29.44 0.70
CA GLY A 553 49.77 30.15 -0.57
C GLY A 553 51.06 30.39 -1.37
N GLY A 554 51.03 31.43 -2.21
CA GLY A 554 52.03 31.70 -3.24
C GLY A 554 53.04 32.76 -2.83
N ALA A 555 52.71 34.02 -3.09
CA ALA A 555 53.47 35.18 -2.63
C ALA A 555 52.56 35.99 -1.73
N ASP A 556 52.63 35.73 -0.43
CA ASP A 556 51.55 36.02 0.50
C ASP A 556 51.81 37.26 1.37
N SER A 557 50.73 37.83 1.91
CA SER A 557 50.77 38.91 2.89
C SER A 557 49.87 38.56 4.08
N PHE A 558 50.46 38.01 5.14
CA PHE A 558 49.75 37.56 6.34
C PHE A 558 49.46 38.75 7.28
N VAL A 559 48.19 39.15 7.39
CA VAL A 559 47.77 40.31 8.19
C VAL A 559 47.38 39.87 9.61
N PHE A 560 47.96 40.50 10.62
CA PHE A 560 47.64 40.32 12.04
C PHE A 560 47.16 41.64 12.65
N ASP A 561 45.86 41.74 12.90
CA ASP A 561 45.18 42.93 13.43
C ASP A 561 44.46 42.70 14.77
N THR A 562 44.74 41.58 15.43
CA THR A 562 44.18 41.17 16.73
C THR A 562 45.25 40.95 17.81
N PRO A 563 44.98 41.30 19.08
CA PRO A 563 45.96 41.09 20.16
C PRO A 563 46.38 39.62 20.26
N PRO A 564 47.68 39.30 20.23
CA PRO A 564 48.15 37.91 20.25
C PRO A 564 47.58 37.10 21.42
N ASP A 565 46.85 36.02 21.14
CA ASP A 565 46.37 35.05 22.14
C ASP A 565 46.86 33.63 21.76
N PRO A 566 47.91 33.10 22.40
CA PRO A 566 48.48 31.79 22.04
C PRO A 566 47.52 30.61 22.17
N ARG A 567 46.39 30.79 22.87
CA ARG A 567 45.35 29.75 23.03
C ARG A 567 44.27 29.82 21.96
N ARG A 568 44.09 30.98 21.33
CA ARG A 568 42.95 31.24 20.45
C ARG A 568 43.32 31.68 19.05
N ASP A 569 44.51 32.24 18.85
CA ASP A 569 44.86 33.14 17.74
C ASP A 569 46.37 33.07 17.46
N ALA A 570 46.93 31.86 17.44
CA ALA A 570 48.32 31.62 17.08
C ALA A 570 48.33 30.67 15.89
N ASP A 571 48.35 31.28 14.71
CA ASP A 571 48.12 30.61 13.44
C ASP A 571 49.34 29.85 12.96
N VAL A 572 49.14 28.91 12.05
CA VAL A 572 50.21 28.13 11.42
C VAL A 572 50.35 28.60 9.99
N ILE A 573 51.51 29.15 9.62
CA ILE A 573 51.88 29.40 8.23
C ILE A 573 52.54 28.12 7.70
N ALA A 574 51.99 27.51 6.66
CA ALA A 574 52.27 26.13 6.22
C ALA A 574 53.27 26.02 5.04
N ASP A 575 53.62 27.13 4.40
CA ASP A 575 54.57 27.15 3.28
C ASP A 575 55.43 28.43 3.19
N PHE A 576 55.54 29.20 4.28
CA PHE A 576 56.28 30.47 4.33
C PHE A 576 57.56 30.50 3.48
N ASP A 577 57.59 31.30 2.41
CA ASP A 577 58.74 31.59 1.56
C ASP A 577 59.28 33.00 1.86
N PRO A 578 60.43 33.15 2.54
CA PRO A 578 61.00 34.46 2.90
C PRO A 578 61.46 35.29 1.69
N THR A 579 61.33 34.79 0.46
CA THR A 579 61.61 35.56 -0.76
C THR A 579 60.36 36.15 -1.42
N LEU A 580 59.18 35.70 -1.01
CA LEU A 580 57.90 36.06 -1.61
C LEU A 580 56.92 36.62 -0.57
N ASP A 581 56.96 36.10 0.65
CA ASP A 581 55.94 36.36 1.67
C ASP A 581 56.32 37.49 2.63
N ARG A 582 55.30 38.08 3.24
CA ARG A 582 55.44 39.08 4.31
C ARG A 582 54.34 38.97 5.37
N PHE A 583 54.61 39.57 6.52
CA PHE A 583 53.71 39.72 7.66
C PHE A 583 53.35 41.20 7.81
N GLU A 584 52.06 41.52 7.79
CA GLU A 584 51.54 42.85 8.10
C GLU A 584 51.01 42.86 9.53
N LEU A 585 51.55 43.72 10.39
CA LEU A 585 51.20 43.81 11.81
C LEU A 585 50.50 45.15 12.06
N ASP A 586 49.24 45.14 12.50
CA ASP A 586 48.51 46.39 12.81
C ASP A 586 49.14 47.07 14.04
N GLN A 587 49.59 48.32 13.88
CA GLN A 587 50.26 49.07 14.95
C GLN A 587 49.37 49.37 16.17
N ASP A 588 48.04 49.41 16.02
CA ASP A 588 47.10 49.66 17.13
C ASP A 588 47.05 48.48 18.11
N VAL A 589 47.41 47.30 17.59
CA VAL A 589 47.48 46.01 18.28
C VAL A 589 48.92 45.66 18.67
N PHE A 590 49.81 45.63 17.68
CA PHE A 590 51.24 45.38 17.83
C PHE A 590 51.97 46.70 18.11
N ARG A 591 51.75 47.21 19.33
CA ARG A 591 52.17 48.54 19.76
C ARG A 591 53.67 48.65 20.00
N ASN A 592 54.17 49.88 19.85
CA ASN A 592 55.55 50.31 20.13
C ASN A 592 56.58 49.97 19.03
N SER A 593 56.12 49.71 17.81
CA SER A 593 56.95 49.76 16.59
C SER A 593 56.44 50.86 15.63
N PRO A 594 57.32 51.58 14.93
CA PRO A 594 56.90 52.59 13.95
C PRO A 594 56.29 51.93 12.70
N VAL A 595 55.31 52.58 12.07
CA VAL A 595 54.77 52.19 10.76
C VAL A 595 55.89 52.05 9.73
N GLY A 596 55.88 50.95 9.00
CA GLY A 596 56.90 50.58 8.02
C GLY A 596 57.60 49.26 8.34
N GLU A 597 58.68 48.99 7.62
CA GLU A 597 59.52 47.80 7.82
C GLU A 597 60.06 47.74 9.26
N LEU A 598 60.02 46.56 9.86
CA LEU A 598 60.59 46.30 11.16
C LEU A 598 62.10 46.59 11.14
N ALA A 599 62.57 47.39 12.10
CA ALA A 599 64.00 47.66 12.20
C ALA A 599 64.77 46.36 12.46
N ALA A 600 65.87 46.11 11.73
CA ALA A 600 66.71 44.92 11.94
C ALA A 600 67.24 44.76 13.38
N SER A 601 67.28 45.84 14.16
CA SER A 601 67.65 45.80 15.59
C SER A 601 66.53 45.32 16.52
N ALA A 602 65.30 45.19 16.01
CA ALA A 602 64.11 44.80 16.75
C ALA A 602 63.58 43.41 16.35
N PHE A 603 64.30 42.71 15.48
CA PHE A 603 64.04 41.33 15.11
C PHE A 603 65.15 40.43 15.67
N VAL A 604 64.77 39.33 16.33
CA VAL A 604 65.74 38.38 16.90
C VAL A 604 65.35 36.93 16.63
N THR A 605 66.36 36.09 16.40
CA THR A 605 66.22 34.63 16.26
C THR A 605 66.95 33.91 17.39
N ASP A 606 66.33 32.85 17.93
CA ASP A 606 66.96 31.84 18.82
C ASP A 606 67.74 32.39 20.04
N ARG A 607 67.41 33.60 20.52
CA ARG A 607 68.05 34.25 21.67
C ARG A 607 67.01 34.77 22.65
N SER A 608 67.43 34.95 23.90
CA SER A 608 66.63 35.66 24.91
C SER A 608 66.42 37.11 24.47
N ALA A 609 65.16 37.52 24.36
CA ALA A 609 64.74 38.88 24.04
C ALA A 609 65.36 39.91 24.99
N SER A 610 65.63 41.08 24.45
CA SER A 610 66.08 42.29 25.11
C SER A 610 65.02 43.38 25.00
N ALA A 611 65.21 44.49 25.70
CA ALA A 611 64.22 45.58 25.73
C ALA A 611 63.97 46.29 24.39
N ASP A 612 64.77 45.97 23.38
CA ASP A 612 64.68 46.56 22.05
C ASP A 612 64.13 45.55 21.01
N ASP A 613 63.88 44.30 21.39
CA ASP A 613 63.33 43.26 20.51
C ASP A 613 61.79 43.32 20.51
N HIS A 614 61.18 43.30 19.33
CA HIS A 614 59.72 43.36 19.16
C HIS A 614 59.16 42.12 18.48
N VAL A 615 59.89 41.53 17.53
CA VAL A 615 59.50 40.25 16.91
C VAL A 615 60.60 39.22 17.14
N ILE A 616 60.20 38.06 17.67
CA ILE A 616 61.09 36.98 18.07
C ILE A 616 60.70 35.72 17.31
N TYR A 617 61.65 35.09 16.64
CA TYR A 617 61.48 33.81 15.97
C TYR A 617 62.25 32.69 16.70
N ASP A 618 61.55 31.60 17.05
CA ASP A 618 62.15 30.38 17.57
C ASP A 618 62.34 29.37 16.43
N GLY A 619 63.59 29.21 15.96
CA GLY A 619 63.95 28.32 14.88
C GLY A 619 63.87 26.82 15.22
N MET A 620 63.67 26.44 16.49
CA MET A 620 63.40 25.05 16.86
C MET A 620 61.93 24.67 16.71
N THR A 621 61.01 25.61 16.94
CA THR A 621 59.57 25.34 16.98
C THR A 621 58.80 25.97 15.83
N GLY A 622 59.36 27.02 15.21
CA GLY A 622 58.69 27.84 14.19
C GLY A 622 57.90 29.00 14.80
N ALA A 623 57.85 29.12 16.12
CA ALA A 623 56.98 30.08 16.78
C ALA A 623 57.47 31.53 16.57
N LEU A 624 56.54 32.40 16.19
CA LEU A 624 56.70 33.84 16.13
C LEU A 624 56.02 34.48 17.34
N PHE A 625 56.79 35.28 18.06
CA PHE A 625 56.32 36.00 19.23
C PHE A 625 56.44 37.51 19.03
N TYR A 626 55.50 38.23 19.62
CA TYR A 626 55.54 39.67 19.73
C TYR A 626 55.81 40.10 21.17
N ASP A 627 56.72 41.06 21.32
CA ASP A 627 57.05 41.72 22.57
C ASP A 627 56.73 43.23 22.45
N SER A 628 55.61 43.61 23.06
CA SER A 628 55.13 44.98 23.01
C SER A 628 55.93 45.94 23.91
N ASP A 629 56.66 45.46 24.93
CA ASP A 629 57.32 46.32 25.92
C ASP A 629 58.82 46.06 26.13
N GLY A 630 59.38 45.11 25.37
CA GLY A 630 60.78 44.69 25.48
C GLY A 630 61.06 43.88 26.77
N GLY A 631 60.02 43.25 27.31
CA GLY A 631 60.03 42.56 28.58
C GLY A 631 60.48 41.10 28.51
N ALA A 632 60.11 40.35 29.55
CA ALA A 632 60.24 38.88 29.55
C ALA A 632 58.95 38.18 29.11
N ASP A 633 57.87 38.94 28.87
CA ASP A 633 56.54 38.46 28.58
C ASP A 633 56.21 38.73 27.10
N HIS A 634 56.57 37.79 26.22
CA HIS A 634 56.24 37.82 24.80
C HIS A 634 55.07 36.87 24.49
N LEU A 635 54.21 37.24 23.55
CA LEU A 635 53.01 36.47 23.18
C LEU A 635 53.16 35.90 21.78
N GLN A 636 52.87 34.60 21.62
CA GLN A 636 52.90 33.96 20.31
C GLN A 636 51.72 34.45 19.48
N PHE A 637 51.98 34.84 18.23
CA PHE A 637 50.96 35.23 17.26
C PHE A 637 50.94 34.33 16.01
N ALA A 638 52.04 33.64 15.71
CA ALA A 638 52.08 32.70 14.58
C ALA A 638 53.08 31.56 14.80
N ASN A 639 53.07 30.58 13.89
CA ASN A 639 53.98 29.46 13.84
C ASN A 639 54.31 29.09 12.39
N LEU A 640 55.59 29.08 12.02
CA LEU A 640 56.03 28.77 10.67
C LEU A 640 56.30 27.27 10.50
N THR A 641 55.82 26.74 9.40
CA THR A 641 56.11 25.43 8.83
C THR A 641 56.20 25.65 7.32
N PRO A 642 57.27 25.26 6.60
CA PRO A 642 58.54 24.78 7.10
C PRO A 642 59.23 25.80 8.02
N LEU A 643 60.20 25.35 8.82
CA LEU A 643 60.98 26.17 9.76
C LEU A 643 61.99 27.10 9.06
N LEU A 644 61.54 27.80 8.02
CA LEU A 644 62.33 28.78 7.29
C LEU A 644 62.48 30.04 8.15
N VAL A 645 63.68 30.63 8.12
CA VAL A 645 64.04 31.74 9.00
C VAL A 645 63.60 33.04 8.34
N PRO A 646 62.63 33.78 8.91
CA PRO A 646 62.26 35.09 8.39
C PRO A 646 63.37 36.12 8.68
N SER A 647 63.33 37.21 7.95
CA SER A 647 64.15 38.40 8.13
C SER A 647 63.33 39.54 8.72
N SER A 648 63.98 40.63 9.15
CA SER A 648 63.26 41.84 9.56
C SER A 648 62.45 42.45 8.41
N ASP A 649 62.89 42.24 7.17
CA ASP A 649 62.28 42.83 5.98
C ASP A 649 60.94 42.14 5.65
N ASP A 650 60.69 40.97 6.23
CA ASP A 650 59.46 40.20 6.07
C ASP A 650 58.35 40.74 6.98
N PHE A 651 58.63 41.64 7.92
CA PHE A 651 57.63 42.21 8.85
C PHE A 651 57.39 43.69 8.59
N PHE A 652 56.14 44.07 8.38
CA PHE A 652 55.72 45.43 8.06
C PHE A 652 54.59 45.89 8.98
N PHE A 653 54.78 47.01 9.68
CA PHE A 653 53.75 47.59 10.53
C PHE A 653 52.86 48.52 9.72
N VAL A 654 51.54 48.28 9.76
CA VAL A 654 50.53 49.04 9.00
C VAL A 654 49.76 50.04 9.87
#